data_AF-A0A7U7ENP2-F1
#
_entry.id   AF-A0A7U7ENP2-F1
#
_cell.length_a   1.000
_cell.length_b   1.000
_cell.length_c   1.000
_cell.angle_alpha   90.00
_cell.angle_beta   90.00
_cell.angle_gamma   90.00
#
_symmetry.space_group_name_H-M   'P 1'
#
loop_
_entity.id
_entity.type
_entity.pdbx_description
1 polymer ?
#
loop_
_entity_poly.entity_id
_entity_poly.type
_entity_poly.pdbx_seq_one_letter_code
_entity_poly.pdbx_strand_id
1 'polypeptide(L)'
;MSDGDCGCCIGVRALTPVDGANPPGQGTLHYRVGTHARFRETQLARLAAQPALRELTTRDADDPALAILDAWSALLDVLAFYQERILNEGFLRTATERRSVLELGRAIGYELRPGVAASTFLAFTLETAPGAPEQTLIGAGCKSQSVPGQDEQPQVFETLEPVLARAAWNALRVVDQDDVRPYWGGRTVYLKGQNTGLQPGDALLVIGDERSKAPGNENWDFRHVRRLLVVPPDEPSADPLAGHTVVTLDRPFGSVVPSVQPSQVNPRCYALRTRAALFGQAAPNWRAMPRSLRAVFLGLDDDAKAPITTYKEWPGFSLSGVSGSGGRIHLDGSYPKIVPGSWVVLSIPEYEEVYQVLECTEDGRADFTLGGKSTRLTLSGEHLLEKFDKRLRDTVVYGESVELPWAARPASGFVEGSLLYLASLQPELEAGRWLALSGLVLANVPANKKARQRLAKRDHLAAVQIARDGSGALVTFADGERFEVVLRAAAEVLRIRRNDSIDGRTRLELESGLANAYLPLSVRINANVAPASHGDSRQMRVQAEILGSGDGSSAFQRFVLRQKPLTYVSAATPSGTASTLEVRVDGVRWEEAPYITALGPDDSAYLLRRADDGAVTVQFGDGLYGRRLPSGQMNVEARYRVGIGAAGNLPAGQISLLLSRPLGLKEVINPVPASGGADPENREQARRNAPLTVLSLERIVSLRDFEDFAAAFAGIGKAQAVWLWDGEGRLVHLTVIGLDGADIDEDSALYRNLADAIDKVRPAYQPLRLEAGVRLSFGLSVKLRVRAGHDPERVLPSVRAALAEAFGFAARGYGQSLSGSEVVAVMQGVAGVARVDLDFLRLHDGVSTSTVAGPDGRLRARGARWEKGQIRPAQLLLIDPDDVLIEELTQ
;
A
#
# COMPACT_ATOMS: atom_id res chain seq x y z
N MET A 1 7.32 -58.68 -43.01
CA MET A 1 8.01 -58.12 -44.18
C MET A 1 8.82 -59.23 -44.80
N SER A 2 8.47 -59.66 -46.01
CA SER A 2 9.40 -60.31 -46.93
C SER A 2 9.88 -59.21 -47.88
N ASP A 3 11.20 -58.97 -47.87
CA ASP A 3 11.90 -58.11 -48.81
C ASP A 3 11.80 -58.64 -50.23
N GLY A 4 11.60 -57.75 -51.20
CA GLY A 4 11.73 -58.08 -52.61
C GLY A 4 10.92 -57.19 -53.54
N ASP A 5 11.21 -55.89 -53.57
CA ASP A 5 11.07 -55.08 -54.79
C ASP A 5 11.77 -53.73 -54.58
N CYS A 6 13.04 -53.64 -54.99
CA CYS A 6 13.67 -52.35 -55.19
C CYS A 6 13.01 -51.72 -56.44
N GLY A 7 12.19 -50.68 -56.23
CA GLY A 7 11.36 -50.01 -57.24
C GLY A 7 12.11 -49.27 -58.36
N CYS A 8 13.30 -49.73 -58.77
CA CYS A 8 14.14 -49.15 -59.81
C CYS A 8 13.58 -49.29 -61.24
N CYS A 9 12.49 -50.05 -61.43
CA CYS A 9 11.85 -50.27 -62.74
C CYS A 9 10.44 -49.66 -62.86
N ILE A 10 10.00 -48.86 -61.89
CA ILE A 10 8.72 -48.14 -62.00
C ILE A 10 8.98 -46.91 -62.88
N GLY A 11 8.46 -46.91 -64.11
CA GLY A 11 8.62 -45.80 -65.05
C GLY A 11 8.18 -44.45 -64.46
N VAL A 12 8.58 -43.35 -65.14
CA VAL A 12 8.27 -41.98 -64.72
C VAL A 12 6.76 -41.84 -64.50
N ARG A 13 6.33 -41.64 -63.25
CA ARG A 13 4.92 -41.54 -62.85
C ARG A 13 4.61 -40.14 -62.36
N ALA A 14 3.36 -39.72 -62.50
CA ALA A 14 2.91 -38.46 -61.92
C ALA A 14 3.03 -38.51 -60.39
N LEU A 15 3.72 -37.53 -59.81
CA LEU A 15 3.90 -37.34 -58.36
C LEU A 15 3.08 -36.17 -57.80
N THR A 16 2.39 -35.42 -58.67
CA THR A 16 1.51 -34.30 -58.31
C THR A 16 0.14 -34.42 -58.99
N PRO A 17 -0.96 -34.00 -58.36
CA PRO A 17 -1.02 -33.34 -57.05
C PRO A 17 -0.74 -34.31 -55.88
N VAL A 18 -0.21 -33.77 -54.78
CA VAL A 18 -0.05 -34.48 -53.50
C VAL A 18 -1.33 -34.28 -52.69
N ASP A 19 -2.00 -35.38 -52.33
CA ASP A 19 -3.14 -35.34 -51.42
C ASP A 19 -2.63 -35.29 -49.97
N GLY A 20 -2.57 -34.09 -49.40
CA GLY A 20 -2.25 -33.87 -47.99
C GLY A 20 -3.50 -33.96 -47.11
N ALA A 21 -3.51 -34.86 -46.12
CA ALA A 21 -4.53 -34.86 -45.09
C ALA A 21 -4.25 -33.72 -44.08
N ASN A 22 -5.26 -32.88 -43.80
CA ASN A 22 -5.20 -31.83 -42.78
C ASN A 22 -6.17 -32.15 -41.63
N PRO A 23 -5.77 -32.98 -40.65
CA PRO A 23 -6.54 -33.25 -39.44
C PRO A 23 -7.01 -31.96 -38.72
N PRO A 24 -8.20 -31.98 -38.08
CA PRO A 24 -8.65 -30.86 -37.26
C PRO A 24 -7.67 -30.52 -36.14
N GLY A 25 -7.56 -29.22 -35.83
CA GLY A 25 -6.73 -28.78 -34.73
C GLY A 25 -5.23 -28.82 -35.01
N GLN A 26 -4.79 -28.72 -36.27
CA GLN A 26 -3.38 -28.48 -36.62
C GLN A 26 -3.01 -26.98 -36.57
N GLY A 27 -1.76 -26.67 -36.22
CA GLY A 27 -1.28 -25.29 -36.08
C GLY A 27 -0.87 -24.64 -37.40
N THR A 28 -0.79 -25.46 -38.46
CA THR A 28 -0.55 -25.05 -39.83
C THR A 28 -1.30 -26.02 -40.75
N LEU A 29 -1.70 -25.55 -41.92
CA LEU A 29 -2.24 -26.37 -42.99
C LEU A 29 -1.12 -26.74 -43.95
N HIS A 30 -1.02 -28.02 -44.26
CA HIS A 30 -0.16 -28.56 -45.30
C HIS A 30 -0.99 -28.69 -46.58
N TYR A 31 -0.88 -27.70 -47.47
CA TYR A 31 -1.68 -27.64 -48.71
C TYR A 31 -0.81 -27.62 -49.98
N ARG A 32 0.51 -27.75 -49.84
CA ARG A 32 1.40 -27.74 -51.00
C ARG A 32 1.14 -28.95 -51.91
N VAL A 33 0.51 -28.70 -53.07
CA VAL A 33 0.16 -29.75 -54.05
C VAL A 33 1.37 -30.36 -54.77
N GLY A 34 2.57 -29.75 -54.65
CA GLY A 34 3.83 -30.26 -55.20
C GLY A 34 5.03 -29.38 -54.87
N THR A 35 6.23 -29.86 -55.17
CA THR A 35 7.49 -29.08 -55.14
C THR A 35 8.07 -29.04 -56.55
N HIS A 36 9.03 -28.15 -56.82
CA HIS A 36 9.71 -28.08 -58.13
C HIS A 36 10.09 -29.46 -58.66
N ALA A 37 10.79 -30.28 -57.86
CA ALA A 37 11.22 -31.62 -58.25
C ALA A 37 10.05 -32.53 -58.63
N ARG A 38 8.96 -32.53 -57.84
CA ARG A 38 7.78 -33.37 -58.09
C ARG A 38 6.96 -32.90 -59.29
N PHE A 39 6.87 -31.58 -59.51
CA PHE A 39 6.24 -31.02 -60.71
C PHE A 39 7.04 -31.37 -61.96
N ARG A 40 8.37 -31.23 -61.92
CA ARG A 40 9.27 -31.56 -63.03
C ARG A 40 9.16 -33.03 -63.41
N GLU A 41 9.19 -33.91 -62.42
CA GLU A 41 9.06 -35.36 -62.63
C GLU A 41 7.67 -35.72 -63.18
N THR A 42 6.61 -35.08 -62.70
CA THR A 42 5.25 -35.27 -63.23
C THR A 42 5.11 -34.79 -64.67
N GLN A 43 5.71 -33.65 -65.01
CA GLN A 43 5.70 -33.11 -66.37
C GLN A 43 6.49 -34.01 -67.33
N LEU A 44 7.65 -34.51 -66.91
CA LEU A 44 8.44 -35.48 -67.66
C LEU A 44 7.67 -36.81 -67.86
N ALA A 45 6.96 -37.28 -66.83
CA ALA A 45 6.10 -38.46 -66.93
C ALA A 45 5.01 -38.28 -68.00
N ARG A 46 4.37 -37.11 -68.01
CA ARG A 46 3.29 -36.79 -68.95
C ARG A 46 3.80 -36.51 -70.36
N LEU A 47 5.01 -35.99 -70.51
CA LEU A 47 5.64 -35.76 -71.81
C LEU A 47 5.72 -37.06 -72.62
N ALA A 48 6.13 -38.16 -71.99
CA ALA A 48 6.20 -39.49 -72.62
C ALA A 48 4.81 -40.08 -72.97
N ALA A 49 3.75 -39.62 -72.31
CA ALA A 49 2.38 -40.12 -72.51
C ALA A 49 1.62 -39.36 -73.63
N GLN A 50 2.10 -38.18 -74.05
CA GLN A 50 1.40 -37.34 -75.03
C GLN A 50 1.72 -37.78 -76.46
N PRO A 51 0.74 -38.27 -77.26
CA PRO A 51 1.02 -38.83 -78.59
C PRO A 51 1.69 -37.84 -79.56
N ALA A 52 1.30 -36.57 -79.50
CA ALA A 52 1.85 -35.50 -80.34
C ALA A 52 3.31 -35.12 -80.02
N LEU A 53 3.83 -35.55 -78.86
CA LEU A 53 5.19 -35.23 -78.39
C LEU A 53 6.09 -36.46 -78.34
N ARG A 54 5.67 -37.60 -78.91
CA ARG A 54 6.44 -38.86 -78.89
C ARG A 54 7.84 -38.75 -79.49
N GLU A 55 8.03 -37.87 -80.45
CA GLU A 55 9.35 -37.66 -81.09
C GLU A 55 10.31 -36.84 -80.22
N LEU A 56 9.83 -36.18 -79.16
CA LEU A 56 10.65 -35.41 -78.23
C LEU A 56 11.34 -36.33 -77.20
N THR A 57 12.42 -36.97 -77.64
CA THR A 57 13.17 -38.01 -76.90
C THR A 57 14.28 -37.47 -76.01
N THR A 58 14.72 -36.23 -76.21
CA THR A 58 15.77 -35.57 -75.43
C THR A 58 15.46 -35.56 -73.93
N ARG A 59 16.48 -35.87 -73.11
CA ARG A 59 16.40 -35.80 -71.64
C ARG A 59 17.52 -34.94 -71.05
N ASP A 60 18.25 -34.23 -71.89
CA ASP A 60 19.32 -33.34 -71.48
C ASP A 60 18.75 -32.07 -70.85
N ALA A 61 19.34 -31.65 -69.73
CA ALA A 61 18.89 -30.46 -69.02
C ALA A 61 19.10 -29.17 -69.83
N ASP A 62 19.99 -29.22 -70.83
CA ASP A 62 20.36 -28.09 -71.70
C ASP A 62 19.42 -27.95 -72.91
N ASP A 63 18.47 -28.88 -73.09
CA ASP A 63 17.49 -28.82 -74.16
C ASP A 63 16.41 -27.74 -73.88
N PRO A 64 16.09 -26.86 -74.85
CA PRO A 64 15.11 -25.79 -74.66
C PRO A 64 13.72 -26.28 -74.23
N ALA A 65 13.28 -27.47 -74.67
CA ALA A 65 11.99 -28.00 -74.30
C ALA A 65 11.95 -28.47 -72.84
N LEU A 66 13.06 -29.04 -72.33
CA LEU A 66 13.17 -29.39 -70.92
C LEU A 66 13.40 -28.17 -70.03
N ALA A 67 14.10 -27.15 -70.52
CA ALA A 67 14.23 -25.86 -69.84
C ALA A 67 12.86 -25.19 -69.63
N ILE A 68 11.93 -25.31 -70.59
CA ILE A 68 10.55 -24.82 -70.44
C ILE A 68 9.80 -25.60 -69.34
N LEU A 69 9.93 -26.93 -69.28
CA LEU A 69 9.31 -27.73 -68.23
C LEU A 69 9.90 -27.41 -66.85
N ASP A 70 11.20 -27.15 -66.78
CA ASP A 70 11.88 -26.73 -65.56
C ASP A 70 11.39 -25.35 -65.08
N ALA A 71 11.29 -24.38 -65.99
CA ALA A 71 10.74 -23.05 -65.72
C ALA A 71 9.28 -23.11 -65.24
N TRP A 72 8.44 -23.93 -65.88
CA TRP A 72 7.06 -24.16 -65.42
C TRP A 72 7.01 -24.84 -64.06
N SER A 73 7.92 -25.78 -63.78
CA SER A 73 8.00 -26.44 -62.47
C SER A 73 8.36 -25.44 -61.36
N ALA A 74 9.26 -24.49 -61.65
CA ALA A 74 9.62 -23.43 -60.71
C ALA A 74 8.43 -22.49 -60.44
N LEU A 75 7.71 -22.09 -61.50
CA LEU A 75 6.51 -21.26 -61.37
C LEU A 75 5.42 -21.98 -60.55
N LEU A 76 5.16 -23.26 -60.81
CA LEU A 76 4.20 -24.07 -60.07
C LEU A 76 4.59 -24.22 -58.59
N ASP A 77 5.89 -24.35 -58.29
CA ASP A 77 6.37 -24.43 -56.92
C ASP A 77 6.13 -23.12 -56.14
N VAL A 78 6.41 -21.99 -56.79
CA VAL A 78 6.15 -20.65 -56.24
C VAL A 78 4.65 -20.44 -56.00
N LEU A 79 3.79 -20.81 -56.96
CA LEU A 79 2.32 -20.71 -56.81
C LEU A 79 1.81 -21.62 -55.69
N ALA A 80 2.27 -22.86 -55.61
CA ALA A 80 1.89 -23.81 -54.56
C ALA A 80 2.32 -23.31 -53.17
N PHE A 81 3.51 -22.69 -53.07
CA PHE A 81 3.97 -22.03 -51.85
C PHE A 81 3.04 -20.89 -51.42
N TYR A 82 2.73 -19.95 -52.32
CA TYR A 82 1.85 -18.82 -51.99
C TYR A 82 0.42 -19.27 -51.66
N GLN A 83 -0.12 -20.27 -52.36
CA GLN A 83 -1.44 -20.80 -52.06
C GLN A 83 -1.52 -21.39 -50.65
N GLU A 84 -0.51 -22.15 -50.23
CA GLU A 84 -0.45 -22.67 -48.86
C GLU A 84 -0.38 -21.53 -47.83
N ARG A 85 0.44 -20.49 -48.07
CA ARG A 85 0.52 -19.33 -47.17
C ARG A 85 -0.82 -18.61 -47.06
N ILE A 86 -1.48 -18.32 -48.18
CA ILE A 86 -2.80 -17.67 -48.20
C ILE A 86 -3.85 -18.49 -47.44
N LEU A 87 -3.87 -19.81 -47.62
CA LEU A 87 -4.80 -20.69 -46.91
C LEU A 87 -4.56 -20.71 -45.40
N ASN A 88 -3.28 -20.69 -44.98
CA ASN A 88 -2.96 -20.58 -43.55
C ASN A 88 -3.46 -19.26 -42.95
N GLU A 89 -3.49 -18.16 -43.70
CA GLU A 89 -4.07 -16.89 -43.26
C GLU A 89 -5.61 -16.88 -43.14
N GLY A 90 -6.30 -17.88 -43.72
CA GLY A 90 -7.77 -17.95 -43.76
C GLY A 90 -8.44 -18.40 -42.46
N PHE A 91 -7.68 -18.91 -41.47
CA PHE A 91 -8.24 -19.40 -40.21
C PHE A 91 -7.50 -18.83 -39.01
N LEU A 92 -8.25 -18.47 -37.95
CA LEU A 92 -7.72 -17.79 -36.78
C LEU A 92 -6.53 -18.53 -36.12
N ARG A 93 -6.60 -19.86 -36.10
CA ARG A 93 -5.59 -20.73 -35.49
C ARG A 93 -4.29 -20.82 -36.31
N THR A 94 -4.37 -20.70 -37.63
CA THR A 94 -3.23 -20.91 -38.55
C THR A 94 -2.66 -19.59 -39.08
N ALA A 95 -3.41 -18.50 -38.99
CA ALA A 95 -3.02 -17.20 -39.52
C ALA A 95 -1.77 -16.67 -38.81
N THR A 96 -0.75 -16.31 -39.57
CA THR A 96 0.53 -15.83 -39.06
C THR A 96 0.63 -14.31 -39.09
N GLU A 97 -0.13 -13.62 -39.95
CA GLU A 97 -0.17 -12.17 -39.95
C GLU A 97 -1.18 -11.63 -38.93
N ARG A 98 -0.78 -10.58 -38.23
CA ARG A 98 -1.66 -9.90 -37.24
C ARG A 98 -2.87 -9.27 -37.93
N ARG A 99 -2.69 -8.72 -39.14
CA ARG A 99 -3.77 -8.20 -39.97
C ARG A 99 -4.82 -9.25 -40.30
N SER A 100 -4.43 -10.47 -40.69
CA SER A 100 -5.38 -11.56 -40.95
C SER A 100 -6.21 -11.90 -39.73
N VAL A 101 -5.57 -11.99 -38.55
CA VAL A 101 -6.26 -12.22 -37.28
C VAL A 101 -7.25 -11.10 -36.95
N LEU A 102 -6.89 -9.84 -37.21
CA LEU A 102 -7.78 -8.69 -37.05
C LEU A 102 -9.01 -8.78 -37.96
N GLU A 103 -8.84 -9.03 -39.26
CA GLU A 103 -9.98 -9.09 -40.19
C GLU A 103 -10.86 -10.32 -39.92
N LEU A 104 -10.28 -11.47 -39.55
CA LEU A 104 -11.03 -12.65 -39.12
C LEU A 104 -11.82 -12.38 -37.82
N GLY A 105 -11.22 -11.68 -36.86
CA GLY A 105 -11.92 -11.23 -35.65
C GLY A 105 -13.10 -10.32 -35.98
N ARG A 106 -12.91 -9.36 -36.90
CA ARG A 106 -13.99 -8.45 -37.31
C ARG A 106 -15.17 -9.15 -37.95
N ALA A 107 -14.94 -10.26 -38.65
CA ALA A 107 -16.00 -11.06 -39.24
C ALA A 107 -16.99 -11.63 -38.20
N ILE A 108 -16.55 -11.78 -36.94
CA ILE A 108 -17.37 -12.21 -35.80
C ILE A 108 -17.68 -11.06 -34.83
N GLY A 109 -17.49 -9.80 -35.25
CA GLY A 109 -17.76 -8.62 -34.43
C GLY A 109 -16.69 -8.31 -33.37
N TYR A 110 -15.52 -8.95 -33.44
CA TYR A 110 -14.42 -8.73 -32.51
C TYR A 110 -13.40 -7.72 -33.09
N GLU A 111 -13.09 -6.68 -32.34
CA GLU A 111 -12.02 -5.73 -32.67
C GLU A 111 -10.89 -5.92 -31.63
N LEU A 112 -9.64 -6.11 -32.09
CA LEU A 112 -8.48 -6.33 -31.21
C LEU A 112 -8.42 -5.27 -30.12
N ARG A 113 -8.15 -5.67 -28.87
CA ARG A 113 -8.18 -4.75 -27.73
C ARG A 113 -7.14 -3.65 -27.92
N PRO A 114 -7.52 -2.37 -27.70
CA PRO A 114 -6.55 -1.29 -27.76
C PRO A 114 -5.59 -1.42 -26.58
N GLY A 115 -4.47 -0.69 -26.66
CA GLY A 115 -3.72 -0.44 -25.44
C GLY A 115 -4.53 0.47 -24.51
N VAL A 116 -4.34 0.27 -23.21
CA VAL A 116 -5.02 1.03 -22.15
C VAL A 116 -4.02 1.98 -21.52
N ALA A 117 -4.45 3.19 -21.21
CA ALA A 117 -3.65 4.14 -20.47
C ALA A 117 -3.57 3.75 -18.99
N ALA A 118 -2.37 3.86 -18.43
CA ALA A 118 -2.17 3.73 -17.00
C ALA A 118 -2.97 4.80 -16.23
N SER A 119 -3.38 4.46 -15.02
CA SER A 119 -4.13 5.33 -14.12
C SER A 119 -3.44 5.44 -12.77
N THR A 120 -3.60 6.58 -12.12
CA THR A 120 -3.08 6.84 -10.78
C THR A 120 -3.86 7.99 -10.12
N PHE A 121 -3.38 8.47 -8.99
CA PHE A 121 -3.82 9.71 -8.38
C PHE A 121 -2.68 10.71 -8.39
N LEU A 122 -3.01 11.99 -8.51
CA LEU A 122 -2.06 13.10 -8.33
C LEU A 122 -2.43 13.85 -7.07
N ALA A 123 -1.46 13.98 -6.16
CA ALA A 123 -1.55 14.80 -4.97
C ALA A 123 -0.81 16.13 -5.25
N PHE A 124 -1.51 17.23 -5.04
CA PHE A 124 -1.03 18.57 -5.34
C PHE A 124 -0.64 19.33 -4.07
N THR A 125 0.40 20.13 -4.15
CA THR A 125 0.83 21.02 -3.06
C THR A 125 0.69 22.46 -3.53
N LEU A 126 -0.04 23.27 -2.76
CA LEU A 126 -0.15 24.72 -2.99
C LEU A 126 0.98 25.47 -2.28
N GLU A 127 1.33 26.65 -2.79
CA GLU A 127 2.24 27.57 -2.12
C GLU A 127 1.63 28.10 -0.82
N THR A 128 2.45 28.19 0.22
CA THR A 128 2.05 28.66 1.57
C THR A 128 2.74 29.96 1.97
N ALA A 129 3.64 30.48 1.11
CA ALA A 129 4.27 31.77 1.31
C ALA A 129 3.22 32.91 1.42
N PRO A 130 3.49 33.93 2.26
CA PRO A 130 2.59 35.08 2.38
C PRO A 130 2.26 35.71 1.02
N GLY A 131 0.96 35.90 0.73
CA GLY A 131 0.47 36.45 -0.54
C GLY A 131 0.13 35.42 -1.62
N ALA A 132 0.42 34.13 -1.40
CA ALA A 132 -0.09 33.07 -2.27
C ALA A 132 -1.60 32.83 -2.07
N PRO A 133 -2.34 32.38 -3.10
CA PRO A 133 -3.74 32.00 -2.95
C PRO A 133 -3.92 30.85 -1.95
N GLU A 134 -4.87 30.97 -1.02
CA GLU A 134 -5.19 29.91 -0.06
C GLU A 134 -5.84 28.69 -0.71
N GLN A 135 -6.50 28.89 -1.85
CA GLN A 135 -7.18 27.84 -2.62
C GLN A 135 -7.07 28.09 -4.13
N THR A 136 -7.08 26.99 -4.90
CA THR A 136 -6.99 27.00 -6.36
C THR A 136 -7.82 25.86 -6.95
N LEU A 137 -8.57 26.15 -8.02
CA LEU A 137 -9.25 25.13 -8.80
C LEU A 137 -8.26 24.48 -9.78
N ILE A 138 -8.02 23.19 -9.60
CA ILE A 138 -7.27 22.37 -10.54
C ILE A 138 -8.30 21.71 -11.45
N GLY A 139 -8.40 22.16 -12.70
CA GLY A 139 -9.38 21.62 -13.65
C GLY A 139 -9.08 20.19 -14.09
N ALA A 140 -10.06 19.49 -14.64
CA ALA A 140 -9.81 18.29 -15.44
C ALA A 140 -8.92 18.63 -16.65
N GLY A 141 -8.05 17.71 -17.06
CA GLY A 141 -7.04 17.96 -18.09
C GLY A 141 -5.81 18.73 -17.60
N CYS A 142 -5.63 18.90 -16.28
CA CYS A 142 -4.42 19.51 -15.73
C CYS A 142 -3.26 18.53 -15.87
N LYS A 143 -2.18 18.98 -16.53
CA LYS A 143 -1.10 18.11 -17.01
C LYS A 143 0.08 18.06 -16.06
N SER A 144 0.56 16.84 -15.82
CA SER A 144 1.82 16.54 -15.13
C SER A 144 2.64 15.54 -15.96
N GLN A 145 3.94 15.46 -15.71
CA GLN A 145 4.86 14.62 -16.47
C GLN A 145 5.79 13.86 -15.52
N SER A 146 6.15 12.64 -15.93
CA SER A 146 7.17 11.86 -15.23
C SER A 146 8.57 12.39 -15.48
N VAL A 147 9.42 12.23 -14.48
CA VAL A 147 10.87 12.34 -14.64
C VAL A 147 11.37 10.94 -15.03
N PRO A 148 11.79 10.72 -16.30
CA PRO A 148 12.20 9.40 -16.75
C PRO A 148 13.48 8.93 -16.03
N GLY A 149 13.57 7.61 -15.81
CA GLY A 149 14.83 6.96 -15.48
C GLY A 149 15.81 6.94 -16.66
N GLN A 150 16.96 6.28 -16.47
CA GLN A 150 17.91 6.05 -17.55
C GLN A 150 17.23 5.19 -18.64
N ASP A 151 17.25 5.66 -19.89
CA ASP A 151 16.62 5.02 -21.07
C ASP A 151 15.07 5.03 -21.13
N GLU A 152 14.39 5.77 -20.23
CA GLU A 152 12.94 5.96 -20.29
C GLU A 152 12.55 7.25 -21.02
N GLN A 153 11.34 7.26 -21.60
CA GLN A 153 10.74 8.47 -22.17
C GLN A 153 9.78 9.12 -21.17
N PRO A 154 9.72 10.47 -21.09
CA PRO A 154 8.77 11.16 -20.24
C PRO A 154 7.31 10.82 -20.60
N GLN A 155 6.50 10.49 -19.60
CA GLN A 155 5.08 10.16 -19.77
C GLN A 155 4.21 11.28 -19.24
N VAL A 156 3.20 11.69 -20.00
CA VAL A 156 2.26 12.75 -19.61
C VAL A 156 1.01 12.15 -18.98
N PHE A 157 0.56 12.76 -17.89
CA PHE A 157 -0.67 12.42 -17.17
C PHE A 157 -1.58 13.64 -17.08
N GLU A 158 -2.89 13.39 -17.13
CA GLU A 158 -3.91 14.42 -16.99
C GLU A 158 -4.91 14.04 -15.91
N THR A 159 -5.32 15.02 -15.11
CA THR A 159 -6.42 14.87 -14.14
C THR A 159 -7.72 14.53 -14.88
N LEU A 160 -8.48 13.57 -14.34
CA LEU A 160 -9.73 13.11 -14.93
C LEU A 160 -10.93 13.95 -14.47
N GLU A 161 -10.86 14.51 -13.27
CA GLU A 161 -11.89 15.35 -12.67
C GLU A 161 -11.26 16.61 -12.06
N PRO A 162 -12.02 17.71 -11.95
CA PRO A 162 -11.55 18.91 -11.28
C PRO A 162 -11.48 18.70 -9.75
N VAL A 163 -10.52 19.34 -9.10
CA VAL A 163 -10.42 19.39 -7.63
C VAL A 163 -10.19 20.81 -7.16
N LEU A 164 -10.97 21.26 -6.18
CA LEU A 164 -10.67 22.47 -5.42
C LEU A 164 -9.59 22.12 -4.39
N ALA A 165 -8.39 22.63 -4.59
CA ALA A 165 -7.23 22.40 -3.73
C ALA A 165 -7.04 23.57 -2.74
N ARG A 166 -6.58 23.28 -1.53
CA ARG A 166 -6.34 24.27 -0.46
C ARG A 166 -4.94 24.10 0.14
N ALA A 167 -4.29 25.21 0.46
CA ALA A 167 -2.96 25.20 1.08
C ALA A 167 -2.97 24.52 2.47
N ALA A 168 -4.05 24.69 3.24
CA ALA A 168 -4.27 24.03 4.52
C ALA A 168 -4.35 22.49 4.43
N TRP A 169 -4.54 21.94 3.23
CA TRP A 169 -4.71 20.51 2.97
C TRP A 169 -3.49 19.82 2.37
N ASN A 170 -2.37 20.54 2.24
CA ASN A 170 -1.12 20.01 1.71
C ASN A 170 -0.57 18.84 2.55
N ALA A 171 -0.65 18.94 3.89
CA ALA A 171 -0.04 18.01 4.83
C ALA A 171 -0.74 18.01 6.19
N LEU A 172 -1.99 17.54 6.23
CA LEU A 172 -2.75 17.35 7.46
C LEU A 172 -2.08 16.28 8.35
N ARG A 173 -2.08 16.53 9.66
CA ARG A 173 -1.56 15.58 10.66
C ARG A 173 -2.71 14.85 11.34
N VAL A 174 -2.49 13.58 11.64
CA VAL A 174 -3.34 12.82 12.56
C VAL A 174 -2.99 13.17 14.00
N VAL A 175 -3.85 12.79 14.95
CA VAL A 175 -3.51 12.81 16.37
C VAL A 175 -2.34 11.85 16.58
N ASP A 176 -1.18 12.39 16.89
CA ASP A 176 0.08 11.66 17.05
C ASP A 176 0.65 11.75 18.48
N GLN A 177 -0.08 12.40 19.38
CA GLN A 177 0.25 12.53 20.79
C GLN A 177 -0.95 12.24 21.67
N ASP A 178 -0.70 11.64 22.84
CA ASP A 178 -1.68 11.35 23.87
C ASP A 178 -1.41 12.21 25.12
N ASP A 179 -2.47 12.84 25.65
CA ASP A 179 -2.46 13.44 26.99
C ASP A 179 -2.66 12.34 28.04
N VAL A 180 -1.61 11.99 28.79
CA VAL A 180 -1.70 10.98 29.85
C VAL A 180 -1.85 11.68 31.20
N ARG A 181 -3.05 11.59 31.77
CA ARG A 181 -3.34 12.01 33.14
C ARG A 181 -3.10 10.88 34.14
N PRO A 182 -2.90 11.17 35.44
CA PRO A 182 -2.88 10.17 36.49
C PRO A 182 -4.14 9.29 36.44
N TYR A 183 -3.94 7.97 36.54
CA TYR A 183 -5.02 6.99 36.58
C TYR A 183 -4.67 5.89 37.56
N TRP A 184 -5.68 5.20 38.08
CA TRP A 184 -5.50 4.15 39.07
C TRP A 184 -4.56 3.05 38.56
N GLY A 185 -3.54 2.70 39.34
CA GLY A 185 -2.55 1.70 38.94
C GLY A 185 -1.45 2.22 38.02
N GLY A 186 -1.54 3.46 37.53
CA GLY A 186 -0.52 4.10 36.70
C GLY A 186 0.78 4.33 37.48
N ARG A 187 1.94 4.07 36.85
CA ARG A 187 3.27 4.26 37.47
C ARG A 187 4.17 5.23 36.71
N THR A 188 3.66 5.84 35.64
CA THR A 188 4.47 6.68 34.75
C THR A 188 3.86 8.05 34.58
N VAL A 189 4.71 9.07 34.65
CA VAL A 189 4.37 10.49 34.52
C VAL A 189 5.24 11.11 33.43
N TYR A 190 4.67 12.01 32.65
CA TYR A 190 5.34 12.73 31.56
C TYR A 190 5.38 14.21 31.93
N LEU A 191 6.57 14.78 32.06
CA LEU A 191 6.78 16.17 32.49
C LEU A 191 7.50 16.96 31.41
N LYS A 192 7.10 18.21 31.18
CA LYS A 192 7.73 19.09 30.19
C LYS A 192 9.15 19.44 30.61
N GLY A 193 10.02 19.52 29.60
CA GLY A 193 11.41 19.90 29.75
C GLY A 193 12.33 18.72 30.05
N GLN A 194 13.56 18.86 29.59
CA GLN A 194 14.65 17.93 29.91
C GLN A 194 15.27 18.21 31.29
N ASN A 195 15.21 19.46 31.74
CA ASN A 195 15.77 19.91 33.01
C ASN A 195 14.71 20.00 34.10
N THR A 196 14.09 18.88 34.43
CA THR A 196 13.18 18.81 35.58
C THR A 196 13.92 18.89 36.90
N GLY A 197 15.24 18.71 36.94
CA GLY A 197 16.05 18.71 38.16
C GLY A 197 15.70 17.57 39.13
N LEU A 198 14.93 16.57 38.70
CA LEU A 198 14.58 15.40 39.50
C LEU A 198 15.72 14.38 39.54
N GLN A 199 15.79 13.62 40.63
CA GLN A 199 16.67 12.47 40.80
C GLN A 199 15.90 11.27 41.39
N PRO A 200 16.38 10.02 41.22
CA PRO A 200 15.83 8.88 41.94
C PRO A 200 15.82 9.12 43.46
N GLY A 201 14.66 8.94 44.09
CA GLY A 201 14.42 9.24 45.49
C GLY A 201 13.72 10.58 45.74
N ASP A 202 13.63 11.46 44.75
CA ASP A 202 12.93 12.74 44.91
C ASP A 202 11.43 12.55 45.09
N ALA A 203 10.83 13.46 45.86
CA ALA A 203 9.42 13.47 46.19
C ALA A 203 8.59 14.20 45.13
N LEU A 204 7.56 13.53 44.62
CA LEU A 204 6.54 14.09 43.73
C LEU A 204 5.17 14.08 44.41
N LEU A 205 4.48 15.19 44.27
CA LEU A 205 3.12 15.39 44.75
C LEU A 205 2.20 15.70 43.57
N VAL A 206 1.12 14.95 43.43
CA VAL A 206 0.08 15.19 42.44
C VAL A 206 -1.20 15.61 43.13
N ILE A 207 -1.68 16.80 42.77
CA ILE A 207 -2.88 17.42 43.35
C ILE A 207 -3.74 17.99 42.24
N GLY A 208 -5.04 17.71 42.30
CA GLY A 208 -6.05 18.35 41.44
C GLY A 208 -6.90 19.39 42.17
N ASP A 209 -7.95 19.82 41.47
CA ASP A 209 -8.98 20.72 42.00
C ASP A 209 -9.70 20.10 43.21
N GLU A 210 -9.76 18.77 43.28
CA GLU A 210 -10.38 18.03 44.38
C GLU A 210 -9.79 18.43 45.74
N ARG A 211 -8.46 18.30 45.91
CA ARG A 211 -7.78 18.72 47.15
C ARG A 211 -7.65 20.23 47.26
N SER A 212 -7.42 20.92 46.15
CA SER A 212 -7.19 22.38 46.16
C SER A 212 -8.43 23.18 46.59
N LYS A 213 -9.64 22.69 46.29
CA LYS A 213 -10.91 23.35 46.64
C LYS A 213 -11.56 22.78 47.89
N ALA A 214 -11.26 21.52 48.25
CA ALA A 214 -11.78 20.85 49.43
C ALA A 214 -10.65 20.18 50.22
N PRO A 215 -10.14 20.82 51.30
CA PRO A 215 -9.00 20.33 52.06
C PRO A 215 -9.15 18.94 52.71
N GLY A 216 -10.37 18.40 52.81
CA GLY A 216 -10.63 17.03 53.29
C GLY A 216 -10.84 15.99 52.18
N ASN A 217 -10.59 16.36 50.92
CA ASN A 217 -10.67 15.41 49.82
C ASN A 217 -9.34 14.66 49.71
N GLU A 218 -9.38 13.33 49.77
CA GLU A 218 -8.18 12.48 49.73
C GLU A 218 -7.72 12.11 48.31
N ASN A 219 -8.24 12.76 47.26
CA ASN A 219 -7.83 12.50 45.88
C ASN A 219 -6.54 13.23 45.50
N TRP A 220 -5.42 12.76 46.02
CA TRP A 220 -4.07 13.25 45.75
C TRP A 220 -3.06 12.10 45.87
N ASP A 221 -1.86 12.26 45.32
CA ASP A 221 -0.83 11.21 45.41
C ASP A 221 0.54 11.79 45.75
N PHE A 222 1.20 11.18 46.75
CA PHE A 222 2.61 11.42 47.06
C PHE A 222 3.44 10.18 46.71
N ARG A 223 4.46 10.36 45.87
CA ARG A 223 5.27 9.26 45.31
C ARG A 223 6.73 9.66 45.25
N HIS A 224 7.61 8.67 45.19
CA HIS A 224 9.03 8.92 44.96
C HIS A 224 9.43 8.54 43.54
N VAL A 225 10.37 9.30 42.98
CA VAL A 225 10.97 8.99 41.69
C VAL A 225 11.77 7.70 41.81
N ARG A 226 11.43 6.67 41.04
CA ARG A 226 12.22 5.43 40.94
C ARG A 226 13.23 5.49 39.80
N ARG A 227 12.82 6.02 38.65
CA ARG A 227 13.64 6.11 37.43
C ARG A 227 13.22 7.33 36.61
N LEU A 228 14.18 7.91 35.91
CA LEU A 228 13.98 8.98 34.95
C LEU A 228 14.47 8.54 33.57
N LEU A 229 13.78 8.98 32.54
CA LEU A 229 14.23 8.91 31.16
C LEU A 229 14.01 10.29 30.54
N VAL A 230 15.11 10.97 30.23
CA VAL A 230 15.07 12.25 29.52
C VAL A 230 14.95 11.96 28.03
N VAL A 231 13.93 12.53 27.41
CA VAL A 231 13.65 12.41 25.98
C VAL A 231 13.92 13.77 25.33
N PRO A 232 14.89 13.86 24.41
CA PRO A 232 15.14 15.09 23.67
C PRO A 232 13.98 15.38 22.70
N PRO A 233 13.80 16.63 22.26
CA PRO A 233 12.81 16.96 21.24
C PRO A 233 13.12 16.24 19.92
N ASP A 234 12.06 15.87 19.18
CA ASP A 234 12.16 15.09 17.94
C ASP A 234 12.78 15.89 16.77
N GLU A 235 12.65 17.22 16.78
CA GLU A 235 13.27 18.14 15.83
C GLU A 235 14.27 19.06 16.54
N PRO A 236 15.27 19.62 15.83
CA PRO A 236 16.08 20.73 16.35
C PRO A 236 15.20 21.95 16.59
N SER A 237 14.55 22.00 17.76
CA SER A 237 13.77 23.14 18.23
C SER A 237 14.68 24.33 18.52
N ALA A 238 14.15 25.55 18.37
CA ALA A 238 14.84 26.78 18.77
C ALA A 238 15.24 26.79 20.26
N ASP A 239 14.53 26.01 21.09
CA ASP A 239 14.89 25.70 22.47
C ASP A 239 15.38 24.24 22.59
N PRO A 240 16.69 23.98 22.79
CA PRO A 240 17.24 22.64 22.91
C PRO A 240 16.78 21.92 24.19
N LEU A 241 16.06 22.57 25.10
CA LEU A 241 15.52 21.99 26.34
C LEU A 241 14.05 21.55 26.24
N ALA A 242 13.38 21.80 25.11
CA ALA A 242 11.93 21.64 24.90
C ALA A 242 11.38 20.19 24.91
N GLY A 243 12.23 19.18 25.07
CA GLY A 243 11.83 17.77 25.20
C GLY A 243 11.02 17.47 26.46
N HIS A 244 10.94 16.21 26.88
CA HIS A 244 10.20 15.80 28.07
C HIS A 244 10.95 14.79 28.91
N THR A 245 10.57 14.71 30.18
CA THR A 245 11.10 13.72 31.12
C THR A 245 10.01 12.71 31.46
N VAL A 246 10.30 11.44 31.25
CA VAL A 246 9.45 10.32 31.65
C VAL A 246 9.91 9.83 33.01
N VAL A 247 9.01 9.92 33.99
CA VAL A 247 9.26 9.53 35.38
C VAL A 247 8.54 8.22 35.67
N THR A 248 9.29 7.21 36.12
CA THR A 248 8.71 6.00 36.71
C THR A 248 8.66 6.16 38.23
N LEU A 249 7.49 5.93 38.82
CA LEU A 249 7.21 6.06 40.25
C LEU A 249 7.56 4.76 41.01
N ASP A 250 7.91 4.91 42.28
CA ASP A 250 8.21 3.82 43.21
C ASP A 250 7.03 2.87 43.40
N ARG A 251 5.81 3.41 43.45
CA ARG A 251 4.52 2.68 43.56
C ARG A 251 3.44 3.33 42.68
N PRO A 252 2.38 2.60 42.29
CA PRO A 252 1.33 3.15 41.41
C PRO A 252 0.52 4.25 42.08
N PHE A 253 -0.13 5.08 41.27
CA PHE A 253 -1.14 6.03 41.71
C PHE A 253 -2.37 5.34 42.29
N GLY A 254 -2.96 6.01 43.28
CA GLY A 254 -4.03 5.49 44.11
C GLY A 254 -3.53 4.47 45.14
N SER A 255 -4.36 4.26 46.17
CA SER A 255 -4.15 3.26 47.21
C SER A 255 -5.49 2.69 47.66
N VAL A 256 -5.51 1.41 48.05
CA VAL A 256 -6.70 0.77 48.62
C VAL A 256 -6.82 1.07 50.12
N VAL A 257 -5.68 1.17 50.82
CA VAL A 257 -5.63 1.40 52.26
C VAL A 257 -4.48 2.38 52.55
N PRO A 258 -4.78 3.62 52.98
CA PRO A 258 -6.10 4.26 52.93
C PRO A 258 -6.63 4.36 51.49
N SER A 259 -7.95 4.41 51.31
CA SER A 259 -8.56 4.52 49.98
C SER A 259 -8.31 5.92 49.41
N VAL A 260 -7.39 6.02 48.46
CA VAL A 260 -6.97 7.26 47.81
C VAL A 260 -7.12 7.08 46.32
N GLN A 261 -7.92 7.92 45.66
CA GLN A 261 -7.99 7.94 44.21
C GLN A 261 -7.01 8.97 43.63
N PRO A 262 -6.44 8.73 42.44
CA PRO A 262 -5.65 9.75 41.77
C PRO A 262 -6.52 10.97 41.43
N SER A 263 -5.93 12.16 41.48
CA SER A 263 -6.63 13.39 41.08
C SER A 263 -7.08 13.33 39.61
N GLN A 264 -8.35 13.62 39.35
CA GLN A 264 -8.97 13.52 38.02
C GLN A 264 -9.18 14.90 37.37
N VAL A 265 -9.49 15.91 38.18
CA VAL A 265 -9.81 17.26 37.70
C VAL A 265 -8.59 18.18 37.81
N ASN A 266 -8.11 18.66 36.66
CA ASN A 266 -6.95 19.57 36.56
C ASN A 266 -5.74 19.14 37.43
N PRO A 267 -5.28 17.88 37.34
CA PRO A 267 -4.14 17.41 38.13
C PRO A 267 -2.91 18.25 37.82
N ARG A 268 -2.16 18.63 38.85
CA ARG A 268 -0.87 19.33 38.78
C ARG A 268 0.17 18.47 39.48
N CYS A 269 1.38 18.45 38.94
CA CYS A 269 2.51 17.72 39.52
C CYS A 269 3.47 18.73 40.15
N TYR A 270 3.93 18.46 41.37
CA TYR A 270 4.90 19.27 42.09
C TYR A 270 6.08 18.40 42.52
N ALA A 271 7.29 18.90 42.36
CA ALA A 271 8.46 18.36 43.04
C ALA A 271 8.63 19.03 44.40
N LEU A 272 8.73 18.24 45.46
CA LEU A 272 9.02 18.74 46.81
C LEU A 272 10.53 18.71 47.03
N ARG A 273 11.18 19.87 46.88
CA ARG A 273 12.65 19.99 46.82
C ARG A 273 13.33 19.96 48.17
N THR A 274 12.59 20.22 49.23
CA THR A 274 13.13 20.29 50.59
C THR A 274 12.59 19.14 51.41
N ARG A 275 13.51 18.48 52.15
CA ARG A 275 13.19 17.54 53.22
C ARG A 275 13.62 18.15 54.55
N ALA A 276 12.66 18.46 55.40
CA ALA A 276 12.83 19.09 56.71
C ALA A 276 12.35 18.17 57.84
N ALA A 277 12.75 18.48 59.07
CA ALA A 277 12.22 17.84 60.26
C ALA A 277 11.33 18.82 61.05
N LEU A 278 10.52 18.28 61.96
CA LEU A 278 9.81 19.12 62.93
C LEU A 278 10.76 19.58 64.03
N PHE A 279 10.56 20.80 64.53
CA PHE A 279 11.29 21.30 65.69
C PHE A 279 11.09 20.36 66.88
N GLY A 280 12.18 19.90 67.49
CA GLY A 280 12.17 18.89 68.55
C GLY A 280 12.57 17.48 68.08
N GLN A 281 12.58 17.17 66.77
CA GLN A 281 12.98 15.86 66.23
C GLN A 281 14.37 15.43 66.76
N ALA A 282 15.34 16.36 66.74
CA ALA A 282 16.71 16.16 67.19
C ALA A 282 16.90 16.33 68.71
N ALA A 283 15.83 16.51 69.49
CA ALA A 283 15.93 16.74 70.93
C ALA A 283 16.62 15.53 71.60
N PRO A 284 17.57 15.74 72.52
CA PRO A 284 18.22 14.65 73.24
C PRO A 284 17.20 13.71 73.91
N ASN A 285 17.58 12.47 74.20
CA ASN A 285 16.70 11.56 74.93
C ASN A 285 16.44 12.09 76.34
N TRP A 286 15.18 12.37 76.68
CA TRP A 286 14.77 12.89 78.00
C TRP A 286 15.30 12.06 79.18
N ARG A 287 15.36 10.73 79.02
CA ARG A 287 15.85 9.83 80.08
C ARG A 287 17.35 9.98 80.30
N ALA A 288 18.11 10.36 79.28
CA ALA A 288 19.54 10.61 79.37
C ALA A 288 19.88 12.00 79.96
N MET A 289 18.89 12.88 80.17
CA MET A 289 19.14 14.22 80.69
C MET A 289 19.54 14.21 82.18
N PRO A 290 20.51 15.05 82.59
CA PRO A 290 20.89 15.20 84.00
C PRO A 290 19.70 15.55 84.88
N ARG A 291 19.71 15.05 86.12
CA ARG A 291 18.59 15.22 87.05
C ARG A 291 18.28 16.68 87.36
N SER A 292 19.31 17.51 87.54
CA SER A 292 19.17 18.96 87.75
C SER A 292 18.45 19.63 86.59
N LEU A 293 18.86 19.35 85.35
CA LEU A 293 18.23 19.90 84.15
C LEU A 293 16.74 19.50 84.03
N ARG A 294 16.39 18.26 84.38
CA ARG A 294 14.99 17.80 84.39
C ARG A 294 14.15 18.48 85.47
N ALA A 295 14.71 18.74 86.64
CA ALA A 295 14.02 19.45 87.72
C ALA A 295 13.74 20.91 87.30
N VAL A 296 14.76 21.60 86.77
CA VAL A 296 14.64 22.97 86.24
C VAL A 296 13.59 23.05 85.12
N PHE A 297 13.62 22.12 84.15
CA PHE A 297 12.65 22.12 83.05
C PHE A 297 11.20 21.90 83.51
N LEU A 298 11.00 21.13 84.58
CA LEU A 298 9.68 20.88 85.18
C LEU A 298 9.24 21.98 86.17
N GLY A 299 10.07 22.99 86.43
CA GLY A 299 9.78 24.02 87.44
C GLY A 299 9.77 23.48 88.88
N LEU A 300 10.56 22.44 89.16
CA LEU A 300 10.72 21.84 90.48
C LEU A 300 12.02 22.32 91.14
N ASP A 301 12.08 22.31 92.48
CA ASP A 301 13.33 22.57 93.22
C ASP A 301 14.43 21.57 92.81
N ASP A 302 15.70 22.03 92.77
CA ASP A 302 16.86 21.25 92.29
C ASP A 302 17.02 19.88 92.98
N ASP A 303 16.55 19.77 94.23
CA ASP A 303 16.64 18.55 95.05
C ASP A 303 15.49 17.56 94.81
N ALA A 304 14.47 17.93 94.03
CA ALA A 304 13.28 17.12 93.79
C ALA A 304 13.63 15.79 93.09
N LYS A 305 13.06 14.68 93.59
CA LYS A 305 13.19 13.33 92.99
C LYS A 305 12.14 13.15 91.90
N ALA A 306 12.25 13.87 90.77
CA ALA A 306 11.41 13.60 89.61
C ALA A 306 11.70 12.17 89.08
N PRO A 307 10.74 11.22 89.12
CA PRO A 307 11.00 9.85 88.68
C PRO A 307 11.27 9.81 87.17
N ILE A 308 12.34 9.15 86.75
CA ILE A 308 12.73 9.02 85.33
C ILE A 308 11.66 8.27 84.49
N THR A 309 10.77 7.55 85.15
CA THR A 309 9.66 6.79 84.54
C THR A 309 8.39 7.62 84.33
N THR A 310 8.26 8.79 84.96
CA THR A 310 7.03 9.60 84.90
C THR A 310 6.73 10.10 83.49
N TYR A 311 7.77 10.44 82.72
CA TYR A 311 7.65 10.88 81.34
C TYR A 311 8.48 10.00 80.41
N LYS A 312 7.85 9.47 79.35
CA LYS A 312 8.54 8.64 78.34
C LYS A 312 9.37 9.48 77.35
N GLU A 313 8.97 10.73 77.13
CA GLU A 313 9.63 11.76 76.31
C GLU A 313 9.63 13.09 77.07
N TRP A 314 10.14 14.17 76.47
CA TRP A 314 10.07 15.50 77.08
C TRP A 314 8.62 15.87 77.46
N PRO A 315 8.38 16.51 78.63
CA PRO A 315 7.08 17.08 78.95
C PRO A 315 6.65 18.07 77.86
N GLY A 316 5.45 17.91 77.29
CA GLY A 316 4.97 18.76 76.19
C GLY A 316 5.59 18.44 74.82
N PHE A 317 6.26 17.30 74.65
CA PHE A 317 6.86 16.86 73.38
C PHE A 317 5.82 16.48 72.33
N SER A 318 5.15 17.49 71.79
CA SER A 318 4.13 17.36 70.78
C SER A 318 4.06 18.59 69.86
N LEU A 319 3.42 18.46 68.70
CA LEU A 319 3.18 19.59 67.79
C LEU A 319 2.46 20.74 68.50
N SER A 320 1.41 20.40 69.26
CA SER A 320 0.62 21.35 70.04
C SER A 320 1.42 22.01 71.17
N GLY A 321 2.35 21.28 71.80
CA GLY A 321 3.26 21.84 72.80
C GLY A 321 4.26 22.84 72.20
N VAL A 322 4.77 22.55 70.99
CA VAL A 322 5.73 23.42 70.30
C VAL A 322 5.06 24.59 69.57
N SER A 323 3.88 24.40 68.98
CA SER A 323 3.30 25.35 68.02
C SER A 323 1.92 25.88 68.43
N GLY A 324 1.35 25.37 69.52
CA GLY A 324 -0.04 25.58 69.91
C GLY A 324 -1.02 24.75 69.07
N SER A 325 -2.31 24.78 69.43
CA SER A 325 -3.37 23.96 68.84
C SER A 325 -3.95 24.48 67.50
N GLY A 326 -3.45 25.61 67.00
CA GLY A 326 -4.05 26.33 65.86
C GLY A 326 -3.57 25.92 64.46
N GLY A 327 -3.31 24.64 64.20
CA GLY A 327 -2.88 24.18 62.86
C GLY A 327 -1.49 24.65 62.43
N ARG A 328 -0.62 24.98 63.39
CA ARG A 328 0.74 25.49 63.15
C ARG A 328 1.77 24.42 63.41
N ILE A 329 2.87 24.46 62.66
CA ILE A 329 4.06 23.66 62.90
C ILE A 329 5.31 24.54 62.89
N HIS A 330 6.34 24.12 63.61
CA HIS A 330 7.69 24.70 63.54
C HIS A 330 8.63 23.65 62.94
N LEU A 331 9.42 24.06 61.95
CA LEU A 331 10.46 23.22 61.36
C LEU A 331 11.78 23.36 62.13
N ASP A 332 12.69 22.41 61.96
CA ASP A 332 13.98 22.37 62.66
C ASP A 332 15.00 23.43 62.22
N GLY A 333 14.72 24.17 61.14
CA GLY A 333 15.60 25.20 60.60
C GLY A 333 14.86 26.26 59.79
N SER A 334 15.63 27.06 59.04
CA SER A 334 15.13 28.10 58.13
C SER A 334 14.96 27.55 56.71
N TYR A 335 13.72 27.60 56.21
CA TYR A 335 13.30 27.12 54.90
C TYR A 335 12.56 28.22 54.11
N PRO A 336 13.27 29.28 53.68
CA PRO A 336 12.66 30.49 53.10
C PRO A 336 11.97 30.27 51.75
N LYS A 337 12.22 29.12 51.10
CA LYS A 337 11.59 28.76 49.82
C LYS A 337 10.24 28.07 49.97
N ILE A 338 9.83 27.72 51.20
CA ILE A 338 8.45 27.35 51.48
C ILE A 338 7.66 28.65 51.60
N VAL A 339 6.66 28.85 50.74
CA VAL A 339 5.93 30.11 50.63
C VAL A 339 4.43 29.91 50.82
N PRO A 340 3.66 30.93 51.23
CA PRO A 340 2.20 30.87 51.24
C PRO A 340 1.64 30.42 49.88
N GLY A 341 0.62 29.57 49.90
CA GLY A 341 0.01 28.94 48.72
C GLY A 341 0.72 27.68 48.21
N SER A 342 1.94 27.40 48.67
CA SER A 342 2.67 26.16 48.35
C SER A 342 2.12 24.96 49.14
N TRP A 343 2.57 23.77 48.77
CA TRP A 343 2.17 22.50 49.39
C TRP A 343 3.31 21.89 50.20
N VAL A 344 2.95 21.27 51.33
CA VAL A 344 3.85 20.44 52.12
C VAL A 344 3.20 19.09 52.40
N VAL A 345 4.01 18.03 52.50
CA VAL A 345 3.56 16.69 52.89
C VAL A 345 4.25 16.32 54.20
N LEU A 346 3.46 15.97 55.22
CA LEU A 346 3.97 15.36 56.43
C LEU A 346 3.89 13.84 56.27
N SER A 347 4.99 13.16 56.51
CA SER A 347 5.11 11.72 56.32
C SER A 347 5.68 11.07 57.57
N ILE A 348 4.97 10.04 58.04
CA ILE A 348 5.44 9.02 58.98
C ILE A 348 5.43 7.66 58.26
N PRO A 349 6.11 6.62 58.77
CA PRO A 349 6.30 5.37 58.01
C PRO A 349 5.01 4.72 57.50
N GLU A 350 3.89 4.88 58.21
CA GLU A 350 2.60 4.27 57.87
C GLU A 350 1.55 5.25 57.32
N TYR A 351 1.85 6.55 57.25
CA TYR A 351 0.86 7.57 56.90
C TYR A 351 1.49 8.82 56.30
N GLU A 352 0.84 9.37 55.28
CA GLU A 352 1.24 10.60 54.60
C GLU A 352 0.02 11.51 54.56
N GLU A 353 0.22 12.81 54.74
CA GLU A 353 -0.85 13.79 54.67
C GLU A 353 -0.35 15.08 54.03
N VAL A 354 -1.19 15.68 53.20
CA VAL A 354 -0.85 16.87 52.44
C VAL A 354 -1.53 18.11 52.99
N TYR A 355 -0.78 19.20 53.08
CA TYR A 355 -1.26 20.47 53.61
C TYR A 355 -0.93 21.63 52.68
N GLN A 356 -1.86 22.57 52.57
CA GLN A 356 -1.58 23.85 51.95
C GLN A 356 -0.99 24.81 53.00
N VAL A 357 0.09 25.51 52.63
CA VAL A 357 0.70 26.52 53.48
C VAL A 357 -0.11 27.82 53.38
N LEU A 358 -0.75 28.24 54.45
CA LEU A 358 -1.48 29.51 54.53
C LEU A 358 -0.53 30.67 54.84
N GLU A 359 0.40 30.44 55.76
CA GLU A 359 1.38 31.43 56.20
C GLU A 359 2.74 30.75 56.42
N CYS A 360 3.82 31.46 56.10
CA CYS A 360 5.18 31.04 56.38
C CYS A 360 5.95 32.23 56.99
N THR A 361 6.46 32.05 58.20
CA THR A 361 7.22 33.09 58.91
C THR A 361 8.48 32.48 59.52
N GLU A 362 9.62 33.16 59.41
CA GLU A 362 10.82 32.81 60.18
C GLU A 362 10.68 33.39 61.59
N ASP A 363 10.87 32.55 62.60
CA ASP A 363 10.83 32.92 64.02
C ASP A 363 12.00 32.23 64.77
N GLY A 364 12.28 32.65 66.00
CA GLY A 364 13.18 31.94 66.90
C GLY A 364 12.40 30.95 67.75
N ARG A 365 12.87 29.71 67.88
CA ARG A 365 12.27 28.73 68.80
C ARG A 365 13.34 28.14 69.72
N ALA A 366 13.03 28.09 71.01
CA ALA A 366 13.86 27.45 72.03
C ALA A 366 12.98 26.55 72.90
N ASP A 367 13.22 25.24 72.84
CA ASP A 367 12.52 24.23 73.65
C ASP A 367 13.32 22.91 73.65
N PHE A 368 13.10 22.04 74.63
CA PHE A 368 13.76 20.72 74.72
C PHE A 368 15.30 20.75 74.61
N THR A 369 15.93 21.80 75.13
CA THR A 369 17.39 22.09 75.02
C THR A 369 17.88 22.38 73.60
N LEU A 370 16.97 22.55 72.64
CA LEU A 370 17.25 23.05 71.31
C LEU A 370 16.95 24.56 71.26
N GLY A 371 17.70 25.31 70.48
CA GLY A 371 17.48 26.72 70.26
C GLY A 371 18.02 27.15 68.90
N GLY A 372 17.24 27.90 68.13
CA GLY A 372 17.67 28.35 66.81
C GLY A 372 16.56 29.04 66.01
N LYS A 373 16.92 29.42 64.78
CA LYS A 373 15.95 29.88 63.79
C LYS A 373 15.09 28.71 63.34
N SER A 374 13.78 28.95 63.24
CA SER A 374 12.79 27.97 62.84
C SER A 374 11.80 28.60 61.88
N THR A 375 11.40 27.86 60.83
CA THR A 375 10.28 28.24 59.97
C THR A 375 8.97 27.78 60.61
N ARG A 376 8.12 28.74 60.97
CA ARG A 376 6.74 28.49 61.42
C ARG A 376 5.80 28.51 60.22
N LEU A 377 5.07 27.41 60.03
CA LEU A 377 4.03 27.27 59.01
C LEU A 377 2.65 27.22 59.65
N THR A 378 1.69 27.95 59.09
CA THR A 378 0.26 27.76 59.36
C THR A 378 -0.31 26.93 58.21
N LEU A 379 -0.91 25.78 58.53
CA LEU A 379 -1.32 24.77 57.56
C LEU A 379 -2.84 24.65 57.45
N SER A 380 -3.33 24.41 56.24
CA SER A 380 -4.71 24.02 55.94
C SER A 380 -4.75 22.56 55.47
N GLY A 381 -5.57 21.74 56.14
CA GLY A 381 -5.74 20.31 55.85
C GLY A 381 -6.33 19.58 57.06
N GLU A 382 -6.44 18.26 56.97
CA GLU A 382 -7.05 17.42 58.00
C GLU A 382 -6.00 16.66 58.84
N HIS A 383 -6.46 16.06 59.94
CA HIS A 383 -5.72 15.07 60.73
C HIS A 383 -4.34 15.49 61.31
N LEU A 384 -3.95 16.77 61.24
CA LEU A 384 -2.62 17.24 61.68
C LEU A 384 -2.28 16.84 63.11
N LEU A 385 -3.12 17.23 64.08
CA LEU A 385 -2.90 16.88 65.48
C LEU A 385 -3.26 15.42 65.78
N GLU A 386 -4.22 14.84 65.07
CA GLU A 386 -4.62 13.45 65.29
C GLU A 386 -3.48 12.46 64.96
N LYS A 387 -2.78 12.69 63.85
CA LYS A 387 -1.77 11.75 63.32
C LYS A 387 -0.35 12.12 63.71
N PHE A 388 -0.01 13.41 63.76
CA PHE A 388 1.38 13.85 63.89
C PHE A 388 1.72 14.46 65.26
N ASP A 389 0.74 14.79 66.11
CA ASP A 389 1.00 15.57 67.35
C ASP A 389 2.06 14.94 68.24
N LYS A 390 1.99 13.63 68.50
CA LYS A 390 2.95 12.92 69.37
C LYS A 390 4.08 12.23 68.60
N ARG A 391 4.29 12.58 67.33
CA ARG A 391 5.21 11.88 66.42
C ARG A 391 6.34 12.76 65.89
N LEU A 392 6.75 13.80 66.64
CA LEU A 392 7.80 14.75 66.24
C LEU A 392 9.09 14.11 65.68
N ARG A 393 9.51 12.96 66.26
CA ARG A 393 10.74 12.25 65.85
C ARG A 393 10.63 11.52 64.52
N ASP A 394 9.42 11.04 64.21
CA ASP A 394 9.14 10.16 63.08
C ASP A 394 8.63 10.93 61.86
N THR A 395 8.17 12.16 62.07
CA THR A 395 7.60 12.99 61.01
C THR A 395 8.69 13.66 60.19
N VAL A 396 8.65 13.42 58.89
CA VAL A 396 9.40 14.15 57.87
C VAL A 396 8.46 15.15 57.21
N VAL A 397 8.93 16.37 56.97
CA VAL A 397 8.20 17.40 56.22
C VAL A 397 8.84 17.57 54.85
N TYR A 398 8.11 17.22 53.80
CA TYR A 398 8.50 17.54 52.43
C TYR A 398 7.88 18.86 52.02
N GLY A 399 8.68 19.80 51.51
CA GLY A 399 8.22 21.14 51.13
C GLY A 399 8.98 21.71 49.94
N GLU A 400 8.88 23.02 49.72
CA GLU A 400 9.37 23.70 48.51
C GLU A 400 8.74 23.07 47.26
N SER A 401 7.40 23.11 47.18
CA SER A 401 6.65 22.56 46.06
C SER A 401 6.84 23.40 44.80
N VAL A 402 7.56 22.85 43.82
CA VAL A 402 7.78 23.47 42.51
C VAL A 402 6.93 22.75 41.47
N GLU A 403 6.01 23.47 40.81
CA GLU A 403 5.14 22.88 39.78
C GLU A 403 5.96 22.41 38.57
N LEU A 404 5.74 21.17 38.14
CA LEU A 404 6.29 20.57 36.94
C LEU A 404 5.15 20.34 35.94
N PRO A 405 5.08 21.09 34.83
CA PRO A 405 4.00 20.97 33.87
C PRO A 405 3.95 19.59 33.21
N TRP A 406 2.75 19.05 32.98
CA TRP A 406 2.56 17.80 32.23
C TRP A 406 2.97 17.93 30.77
N ALA A 407 3.64 16.91 30.24
CA ALA A 407 3.91 16.74 28.82
C ALA A 407 2.95 15.72 28.20
N ALA A 408 2.64 15.90 26.91
CA ALA A 408 2.05 14.85 26.11
C ALA A 408 3.12 13.80 25.76
N ARG A 409 2.69 12.58 25.45
CA ARG A 409 3.57 11.52 24.94
C ARG A 409 3.26 11.20 23.49
N PRO A 410 4.17 10.56 22.73
CA PRO A 410 3.81 9.98 21.44
C PRO A 410 2.62 9.02 21.58
N ALA A 411 1.68 9.11 20.64
CA ALA A 411 0.50 8.25 20.62
C ALA A 411 0.92 6.78 20.48
N SER A 412 0.30 5.92 21.29
CA SER A 412 0.63 4.49 21.32
C SER A 412 -0.19 3.73 20.28
N GLY A 413 0.43 2.70 19.69
CA GLY A 413 -0.21 1.85 18.69
C GLY A 413 -0.03 2.35 17.27
N PHE A 414 -1.03 2.08 16.42
CA PHE A 414 -1.00 2.35 15.00
C PHE A 414 -2.22 3.15 14.56
N VAL A 415 -2.06 3.88 13.45
CA VAL A 415 -3.16 4.37 12.64
C VAL A 415 -3.51 3.27 11.63
N GLU A 416 -4.68 2.68 11.79
CA GLU A 416 -5.18 1.54 11.02
C GLU A 416 -6.72 1.54 10.99
N GLY A 417 -7.33 0.72 10.14
CA GLY A 417 -8.78 0.66 9.98
C GLY A 417 -9.33 1.86 9.20
N SER A 418 -10.63 2.16 9.35
CA SER A 418 -11.33 3.16 8.55
C SER A 418 -11.59 4.50 9.27
N LEU A 419 -11.14 4.65 10.53
CA LEU A 419 -11.37 5.87 11.31
C LEU A 419 -10.06 6.62 11.52
N LEU A 420 -10.01 7.88 11.09
CA LEU A 420 -8.87 8.78 11.27
C LEU A 420 -9.26 9.96 12.15
N TYR A 421 -8.41 10.29 13.11
CA TYR A 421 -8.56 11.47 13.97
C TYR A 421 -7.49 12.49 13.56
N LEU A 422 -7.90 13.65 13.08
CA LEU A 422 -6.98 14.72 12.69
C LEU A 422 -6.58 15.55 13.91
N ALA A 423 -5.36 16.06 13.91
CA ALA A 423 -4.83 16.90 14.99
C ALA A 423 -5.55 18.26 15.10
N SER A 424 -6.18 18.71 14.01
CA SER A 424 -6.91 19.98 13.90
C SER A 424 -8.33 19.77 13.36
N LEU A 425 -9.24 20.69 13.67
CA LEU A 425 -10.57 20.74 13.05
C LEU A 425 -10.47 21.12 11.57
N GLN A 426 -11.11 20.32 10.70
CA GLN A 426 -11.16 20.48 9.25
C GLN A 426 -12.61 20.31 8.75
N PRO A 427 -13.49 21.28 9.03
CA PRO A 427 -14.93 21.13 8.74
C PRO A 427 -15.24 21.24 7.23
N GLU A 428 -14.30 21.76 6.45
CA GLU A 428 -14.45 21.98 5.00
C GLU A 428 -14.10 20.75 4.16
N LEU A 429 -13.59 19.67 4.78
CA LEU A 429 -13.35 18.41 4.09
C LEU A 429 -14.69 17.72 3.82
N GLU A 430 -15.02 17.56 2.55
CA GLU A 430 -16.29 16.98 2.10
C GLU A 430 -16.23 15.44 1.98
N ALA A 431 -17.38 14.79 2.16
CA ALA A 431 -17.54 13.38 1.81
C ALA A 431 -17.34 13.19 0.29
N GLY A 432 -16.82 12.04 -0.11
CA GLY A 432 -16.47 11.72 -1.49
C GLY A 432 -15.14 12.32 -1.97
N ARG A 433 -14.40 13.07 -1.13
CA ARG A 433 -13.08 13.59 -1.49
C ARG A 433 -11.98 12.53 -1.35
N TRP A 434 -11.02 12.55 -2.28
CA TRP A 434 -9.83 11.70 -2.23
C TRP A 434 -8.78 12.27 -1.26
N LEU A 435 -8.12 11.36 -0.55
CA LEU A 435 -7.02 11.63 0.38
C LEU A 435 -5.84 10.75 0.03
N ALA A 436 -4.64 11.33 0.01
CA ALA A 436 -3.39 10.59 -0.07
C ALA A 436 -2.78 10.55 1.33
N LEU A 437 -2.81 9.38 1.96
CA LEU A 437 -2.17 9.13 3.23
C LEU A 437 -0.77 8.56 2.96
N SER A 438 0.25 9.12 3.61
CA SER A 438 1.62 8.64 3.55
C SER A 438 2.23 8.58 4.94
N GLY A 439 3.15 7.66 5.17
CA GLY A 439 3.84 7.53 6.45
C GLY A 439 4.78 6.33 6.50
N LEU A 440 5.25 6.03 7.71
CA LEU A 440 6.14 4.91 7.98
C LEU A 440 5.40 3.78 8.68
N VAL A 441 5.69 2.56 8.25
CA VAL A 441 5.12 1.33 8.82
C VAL A 441 6.26 0.42 9.23
N LEU A 442 6.05 -0.41 10.25
CA LEU A 442 7.02 -1.43 10.62
C LEU A 442 7.11 -2.44 9.46
N ALA A 443 8.33 -2.73 8.98
CA ALA A 443 8.56 -3.79 8.01
C ALA A 443 8.13 -5.16 8.57
N ASN A 444 7.74 -6.10 7.70
CA ASN A 444 7.34 -7.44 8.10
C ASN A 444 8.57 -8.35 8.28
N VAL A 445 9.42 -8.01 9.25
CA VAL A 445 10.65 -8.75 9.57
C VAL A 445 10.63 -9.30 11.00
N PRO A 446 11.29 -10.44 11.28
CA PRO A 446 11.31 -11.03 12.63
C PRO A 446 11.75 -10.07 13.74
N ALA A 447 12.68 -9.15 13.45
CA ALA A 447 13.17 -8.14 14.39
C ALA A 447 12.05 -7.24 14.96
N ASN A 448 11.04 -6.93 14.14
CA ASN A 448 9.94 -6.05 14.53
C ASN A 448 8.85 -6.73 15.38
N LYS A 449 8.88 -8.06 15.54
CA LYS A 449 7.78 -8.84 16.12
C LYS A 449 7.41 -8.39 17.54
N LYS A 450 8.40 -8.20 18.42
CA LYS A 450 8.16 -7.80 19.82
C LYS A 450 7.60 -6.38 19.92
N ALA A 451 8.23 -5.42 19.25
CA ALA A 451 7.76 -4.03 19.22
C ALA A 451 6.34 -3.93 18.67
N ARG A 452 6.04 -4.63 17.56
CA ARG A 452 4.70 -4.69 16.97
C ARG A 452 3.65 -5.22 17.94
N GLN A 453 3.95 -6.29 18.69
CA GLN A 453 3.02 -6.83 19.68
C GLN A 453 2.71 -5.86 20.83
N ARG A 454 3.73 -5.12 21.31
CA ARG A 454 3.54 -4.11 22.36
C ARG A 454 2.74 -2.89 21.85
N LEU A 455 3.05 -2.42 20.65
CA LEU A 455 2.29 -1.35 20.00
C LEU A 455 0.82 -1.76 19.76
N ALA A 456 0.56 -2.98 19.30
CA ALA A 456 -0.80 -3.49 19.12
C ALA A 456 -1.61 -3.55 20.44
N LYS A 457 -0.93 -3.79 21.57
CA LYS A 457 -1.54 -3.70 22.91
C LYS A 457 -1.70 -2.27 23.43
N ARG A 458 -1.22 -1.28 22.66
CA ARG A 458 -1.15 0.15 23.02
C ARG A 458 -0.38 0.40 24.32
N ASP A 459 0.68 -0.37 24.56
CA ASP A 459 1.62 -0.10 25.65
C ASP A 459 2.14 1.35 25.53
N HIS A 460 2.21 2.07 26.64
CA HIS A 460 2.58 3.49 26.65
C HIS A 460 4.00 3.71 26.12
N LEU A 461 4.14 4.63 25.17
CA LEU A 461 5.43 5.02 24.60
C LEU A 461 6.06 6.16 25.39
N ALA A 462 7.38 6.10 25.55
CA ALA A 462 8.19 7.19 26.04
C ALA A 462 8.71 8.08 24.90
N ALA A 463 9.18 7.47 23.82
CA ALA A 463 9.78 8.16 22.67
C ALA A 463 9.74 7.29 21.41
N VAL A 464 9.68 7.93 20.24
CA VAL A 464 9.88 7.28 18.94
C VAL A 464 10.86 8.12 18.13
N GLN A 465 12.10 7.66 18.01
CA GLN A 465 13.16 8.39 17.32
C GLN A 465 13.39 7.77 15.95
N ILE A 466 12.89 8.43 14.90
CA ILE A 466 13.01 7.97 13.52
C ILE A 466 14.39 8.35 12.99
N ALA A 467 15.07 7.42 12.32
CA ALA A 467 16.35 7.66 11.67
C ALA A 467 16.18 8.68 10.52
N ARG A 468 17.23 9.45 10.22
CA ARG A 468 17.16 10.52 9.21
C ARG A 468 16.76 10.06 7.81
N ASP A 469 17.09 8.82 7.46
CA ASP A 469 16.74 8.19 6.19
C ASP A 469 15.35 7.54 6.20
N GLY A 470 14.66 7.52 7.35
CA GLY A 470 13.36 6.89 7.53
C GLY A 470 13.37 5.36 7.47
N SER A 471 14.54 4.72 7.39
CA SER A 471 14.67 3.25 7.22
C SER A 471 14.54 2.49 8.54
N GLY A 472 14.67 3.18 9.68
CA GLY A 472 14.54 2.60 11.00
C GLY A 472 14.10 3.60 12.06
N ALA A 473 13.79 3.09 13.25
CA ALA A 473 13.53 3.92 14.43
C ALA A 473 13.94 3.22 15.73
N LEU A 474 14.23 4.02 16.76
CA LEU A 474 14.33 3.55 18.13
C LEU A 474 13.00 3.83 18.85
N VAL A 475 12.24 2.76 19.13
CA VAL A 475 10.98 2.83 19.88
C VAL A 475 11.26 2.55 21.34
N THR A 476 10.99 3.53 22.20
CA THR A 476 11.19 3.41 23.66
C THR A 476 9.85 3.40 24.38
N PHE A 477 9.63 2.39 25.21
CA PHE A 477 8.42 2.24 26.02
C PHE A 477 8.56 2.92 27.38
N ALA A 478 7.42 3.19 28.03
CA ALA A 478 7.33 3.85 29.33
C ALA A 478 8.11 3.14 30.45
N ASP A 479 8.26 1.81 30.36
CA ASP A 479 9.05 0.98 31.28
C ASP A 479 10.57 1.10 31.06
N GLY A 480 10.99 1.75 29.97
CA GLY A 480 12.39 1.95 29.61
C GLY A 480 12.93 0.92 28.62
N GLU A 481 12.15 -0.09 28.22
CA GLU A 481 12.57 -1.02 27.17
C GLU A 481 12.67 -0.30 25.82
N ARG A 482 13.66 -0.69 25.02
CA ARG A 482 13.99 -0.10 23.73
C ARG A 482 14.05 -1.15 22.65
N PHE A 483 13.50 -0.82 21.48
CA PHE A 483 13.51 -1.67 20.31
C PHE A 483 13.97 -0.86 19.10
N GLU A 484 15.05 -1.31 18.47
CA GLU A 484 15.39 -0.88 17.12
C GLU A 484 14.47 -1.60 16.14
N VAL A 485 13.75 -0.84 15.32
CA VAL A 485 12.80 -1.35 14.35
C VAL A 485 13.19 -0.94 12.94
N VAL A 486 12.95 -1.84 11.98
CA VAL A 486 13.09 -1.55 10.56
C VAL A 486 11.78 -0.98 10.05
N LEU A 487 11.84 0.15 9.37
CA LEU A 487 10.70 0.85 8.81
C LEU A 487 10.69 0.73 7.28
N ARG A 488 9.52 0.92 6.69
CA ARG A 488 9.36 1.17 5.26
C ARG A 488 8.37 2.31 5.05
N ALA A 489 8.57 3.10 4.02
CA ALA A 489 7.57 4.05 3.56
C ALA A 489 6.37 3.30 2.97
N ALA A 490 5.18 3.80 3.22
CA ALA A 490 3.95 3.34 2.61
C ALA A 490 3.06 4.55 2.32
N ALA A 491 2.25 4.44 1.28
CA ALA A 491 1.24 5.42 0.92
C ALA A 491 0.03 4.72 0.33
N GLU A 492 -1.14 5.30 0.58
CA GLU A 492 -2.44 4.80 0.17
C GLU A 492 -3.32 5.98 -0.24
N VAL A 493 -4.23 5.76 -1.18
CA VAL A 493 -5.24 6.74 -1.57
C VAL A 493 -6.62 6.22 -1.23
N LEU A 494 -7.35 6.96 -0.40
CA LEU A 494 -8.66 6.56 0.10
C LEU A 494 -9.66 7.69 -0.07
N ARG A 495 -10.94 7.35 -0.02
CA ARG A 495 -12.04 8.31 -0.15
C ARG A 495 -12.74 8.52 1.18
N ILE A 496 -13.11 9.77 1.46
CA ILE A 496 -13.85 10.12 2.68
C ILE A 496 -15.29 9.63 2.53
N ARG A 497 -15.74 8.75 3.42
CA ARG A 497 -17.16 8.42 3.56
C ARG A 497 -17.90 9.48 4.36
N ARG A 498 -17.31 9.94 5.47
CA ARG A 498 -17.92 10.90 6.39
C ARG A 498 -16.88 11.73 7.12
N ASN A 499 -17.22 12.99 7.43
CA ASN A 499 -16.43 13.91 8.26
C ASN A 499 -17.29 14.38 9.45
N ASP A 500 -16.86 14.03 10.67
CA ASP A 500 -17.50 14.43 11.92
C ASP A 500 -16.59 15.37 12.73
N SER A 501 -17.20 16.19 13.58
CA SER A 501 -16.49 16.98 14.60
C SER A 501 -16.71 16.36 15.98
N ILE A 502 -15.61 16.04 16.68
CA ILE A 502 -15.61 15.45 18.02
C ILE A 502 -14.54 16.16 18.85
N ASP A 503 -14.92 16.72 20.00
CA ASP A 503 -14.02 17.40 20.94
C ASP A 503 -13.12 18.47 20.30
N GLY A 504 -13.68 19.22 19.33
CA GLY A 504 -12.95 20.26 18.60
C GLY A 504 -11.92 19.73 17.58
N ARG A 505 -11.99 18.45 17.22
CA ARG A 505 -11.16 17.81 16.19
C ARG A 505 -12.01 17.16 15.10
N THR A 506 -11.41 16.92 13.94
CA THR A 506 -12.05 16.16 12.87
C THR A 506 -11.84 14.66 13.05
N ARG A 507 -12.93 13.90 12.95
CA ARG A 507 -12.92 12.44 12.78
C ARG A 507 -13.42 12.10 11.37
N LEU A 508 -12.56 11.51 10.57
CA LEU A 508 -12.92 11.00 9.25
C LEU A 508 -13.26 9.52 9.33
N GLU A 509 -14.34 9.12 8.67
CA GLU A 509 -14.63 7.73 8.30
C GLU A 509 -14.29 7.56 6.82
N LEU A 510 -13.45 6.59 6.51
CA LEU A 510 -13.03 6.23 5.15
C LEU A 510 -13.97 5.19 4.54
N GLU A 511 -14.08 5.15 3.21
CA GLU A 511 -14.88 4.15 2.50
C GLU A 511 -14.33 2.72 2.67
N SER A 512 -13.01 2.58 2.81
CA SER A 512 -12.29 1.34 3.10
C SER A 512 -11.33 1.52 4.29
N GLY A 513 -10.95 0.42 4.92
CA GLY A 513 -9.93 0.45 5.97
C GLY A 513 -8.51 0.53 5.38
N LEU A 514 -7.59 1.16 6.10
CA LEU A 514 -6.17 1.20 5.72
C LEU A 514 -5.59 -0.22 5.58
N ALA A 515 -4.88 -0.47 4.48
CA ALA A 515 -4.17 -1.70 4.21
C ALA A 515 -2.90 -1.83 5.06
N ASN A 516 -2.33 -0.72 5.52
CA ASN A 516 -1.18 -0.70 6.42
C ASN A 516 -1.49 -0.12 7.80
N ALA A 517 -0.68 -0.53 8.78
CA ALA A 517 -0.69 0.01 10.14
C ALA A 517 0.47 1.00 10.32
N TYR A 518 0.16 2.30 10.36
CA TYR A 518 1.14 3.38 10.36
C TYR A 518 1.53 3.83 11.75
N LEU A 519 2.79 4.26 11.91
CA LEU A 519 3.23 4.98 13.11
C LEU A 519 2.60 6.38 13.12
N PRO A 520 1.80 6.76 14.13
CA PRO A 520 1.04 8.02 14.14
C PRO A 520 1.88 9.27 13.83
N LEU A 521 3.06 9.40 14.46
CA LEU A 521 3.98 10.54 14.29
C LEU A 521 4.41 10.78 12.83
N SER A 522 4.48 9.71 12.05
CA SER A 522 4.95 9.75 10.66
C SER A 522 3.85 10.06 9.65
N VAL A 523 2.58 9.97 10.04
CA VAL A 523 1.45 10.08 9.10
C VAL A 523 1.30 11.52 8.63
N ARG A 524 1.17 11.68 7.31
CA ARG A 524 0.82 12.93 6.62
C ARG A 524 -0.29 12.63 5.62
N ILE A 525 -1.31 13.49 5.60
CA ILE A 525 -2.46 13.36 4.71
C ILE A 525 -2.51 14.58 3.79
N ASN A 526 -2.48 14.36 2.49
CA ASN A 526 -2.77 15.39 1.48
C ASN A 526 -4.21 15.21 0.99
N ALA A 527 -5.04 16.26 1.04
CA ALA A 527 -6.44 16.23 0.59
C ALA A 527 -6.70 16.99 -0.73
N ASN A 528 -5.62 17.38 -1.42
CA ASN A 528 -5.62 17.98 -2.75
C ASN A 528 -5.34 16.89 -3.80
N VAL A 529 -6.18 15.87 -3.84
CA VAL A 529 -5.95 14.66 -4.65
C VAL A 529 -6.98 14.55 -5.76
N ALA A 530 -6.54 14.25 -6.97
CA ALA A 530 -7.42 13.94 -8.10
C ALA A 530 -6.95 12.68 -8.83
N PRO A 531 -7.87 11.82 -9.31
CA PRO A 531 -7.54 10.73 -10.22
C PRO A 531 -6.97 11.29 -11.53
N ALA A 532 -6.01 10.57 -12.10
CA ALA A 532 -5.33 10.93 -13.33
C ALA A 532 -5.06 9.70 -14.19
N SER A 533 -4.87 9.91 -15.49
CA SER A 533 -4.47 8.84 -16.41
C SER A 533 -3.45 9.32 -17.42
N HIS A 534 -2.72 8.38 -18.01
CA HIS A 534 -1.75 8.63 -19.06
C HIS A 534 -2.44 9.08 -20.37
N GLY A 535 -1.78 9.96 -21.13
CA GLY A 535 -2.24 10.45 -22.44
C GLY A 535 -2.29 11.97 -22.51
N ASP A 536 -1.93 12.54 -23.65
CA ASP A 536 -1.76 13.98 -23.86
C ASP A 536 -2.83 14.56 -24.80
N SER A 537 -3.63 15.51 -24.30
CA SER A 537 -4.60 16.31 -25.06
C SER A 537 -4.01 17.55 -25.72
N ARG A 538 -2.69 17.78 -25.66
CA ARG A 538 -2.05 19.10 -25.97
C ARG A 538 -2.41 19.60 -27.35
N GLN A 539 -2.46 18.70 -28.33
CA GLN A 539 -2.79 19.04 -29.71
C GLN A 539 -4.28 19.41 -29.90
N MET A 540 -5.17 18.93 -29.03
CA MET A 540 -6.64 19.08 -29.18
C MET A 540 -7.29 19.97 -28.11
N ARG A 541 -6.54 20.52 -27.16
CA ARG A 541 -7.09 21.34 -26.08
C ARG A 541 -7.54 22.72 -26.57
N VAL A 542 -6.70 23.39 -27.36
CA VAL A 542 -6.99 24.76 -27.85
C VAL A 542 -7.94 24.71 -29.04
N GLN A 543 -7.66 23.85 -30.01
CA GLN A 543 -8.46 23.69 -31.23
C GLN A 543 -8.76 22.22 -31.44
N ALA A 544 -10.00 21.89 -31.78
CA ALA A 544 -10.33 20.52 -32.19
C ALA A 544 -9.62 20.18 -33.51
N GLU A 545 -9.35 18.90 -33.72
CA GLU A 545 -8.87 18.43 -35.02
C GLU A 545 -10.02 18.43 -36.02
N ILE A 546 -9.87 19.17 -37.12
CA ILE A 546 -10.80 19.11 -38.25
C ILE A 546 -10.51 17.83 -39.03
N LEU A 547 -11.43 16.87 -38.95
CA LEU A 547 -11.36 15.62 -39.69
C LEU A 547 -11.71 15.83 -41.18
N GLY A 548 -12.72 16.64 -41.46
CA GLY A 548 -13.11 17.00 -42.82
C GLY A 548 -14.56 17.51 -42.94
N SER A 549 -15.08 17.43 -44.16
CA SER A 549 -16.41 17.89 -44.57
C SER A 549 -17.38 16.72 -44.68
N GLY A 550 -18.53 16.81 -44.00
CA GLY A 550 -19.60 15.85 -44.15
C GLY A 550 -20.24 15.91 -45.54
N ASP A 551 -20.67 14.76 -46.04
CA ASP A 551 -21.44 14.62 -47.29
C ASP A 551 -22.61 13.65 -47.06
N GLY A 552 -23.83 14.21 -46.96
CA GLY A 552 -25.04 13.43 -46.73
C GLY A 552 -25.44 12.49 -47.86
N SER A 553 -24.80 12.61 -49.04
CA SER A 553 -24.97 11.62 -50.11
C SER A 553 -24.09 10.38 -49.92
N SER A 554 -23.04 10.48 -49.11
CA SER A 554 -22.05 9.41 -48.90
C SER A 554 -22.50 8.44 -47.81
N ALA A 555 -22.62 7.17 -48.16
CA ALA A 555 -22.84 6.09 -47.20
C ALA A 555 -21.53 5.68 -46.53
N PHE A 556 -21.55 5.43 -45.22
CA PHE A 556 -20.38 5.01 -44.44
C PHE A 556 -19.17 5.90 -44.64
N GLN A 557 -19.36 7.22 -44.65
CA GLN A 557 -18.25 8.17 -44.79
C GLN A 557 -17.24 7.95 -43.66
N ARG A 558 -15.93 8.03 -43.98
CA ARG A 558 -14.83 7.69 -43.08
C ARG A 558 -13.80 8.82 -42.99
N PHE A 559 -13.25 9.01 -41.80
CA PHE A 559 -12.14 9.91 -41.56
C PHE A 559 -11.10 9.25 -40.66
N VAL A 560 -9.82 9.43 -40.97
CA VAL A 560 -8.71 8.89 -40.19
C VAL A 560 -8.22 9.96 -39.21
N LEU A 561 -8.04 9.61 -37.95
CA LEU A 561 -7.41 10.49 -36.96
C LEU A 561 -5.96 10.73 -37.35
N ARG A 562 -5.52 11.99 -37.37
CA ARG A 562 -4.15 12.34 -37.78
C ARG A 562 -3.10 11.94 -36.75
N GLN A 563 -3.49 11.84 -35.49
CA GLN A 563 -2.59 11.55 -34.38
C GLN A 563 -2.86 10.17 -33.82
N LYS A 564 -1.79 9.45 -33.52
CA LYS A 564 -1.84 8.08 -32.99
C LYS A 564 -0.75 7.89 -31.94
N PRO A 565 -0.96 6.99 -30.96
CA PRO A 565 -2.17 6.20 -30.75
C PRO A 565 -3.28 6.96 -29.99
N LEU A 566 -4.55 6.69 -30.33
CA LEU A 566 -5.72 7.19 -29.57
C LEU A 566 -5.71 6.62 -28.14
N THR A 567 -5.89 7.48 -27.15
CA THR A 567 -5.99 7.06 -25.75
C THR A 567 -7.30 6.35 -25.45
N TYR A 568 -7.19 5.17 -24.84
CA TYR A 568 -8.27 4.45 -24.19
C TYR A 568 -8.01 4.36 -22.69
N VAL A 569 -9.03 4.58 -21.88
CA VAL A 569 -8.97 4.44 -20.42
C VAL A 569 -9.74 3.19 -19.98
N SER A 570 -9.42 2.66 -18.80
CA SER A 570 -10.22 1.59 -18.20
C SER A 570 -11.65 2.10 -17.94
N ALA A 571 -12.65 1.28 -18.29
CA ALA A 571 -14.05 1.63 -18.11
C ALA A 571 -14.91 0.38 -17.84
N ALA A 572 -16.03 0.57 -17.14
CA ALA A 572 -17.00 -0.49 -16.83
C ALA A 572 -17.88 -0.86 -18.05
N THR A 573 -17.24 -1.25 -19.15
CA THR A 573 -17.84 -1.73 -20.41
C THR A 573 -17.47 -3.21 -20.61
N PRO A 574 -18.16 -3.97 -21.48
CA PRO A 574 -17.81 -5.36 -21.76
C PRO A 574 -16.37 -5.57 -22.26
N SER A 575 -15.79 -4.58 -22.96
CA SER A 575 -14.40 -4.63 -23.41
C SER A 575 -13.39 -4.16 -22.35
N GLY A 576 -13.86 -3.55 -21.27
CA GLY A 576 -13.05 -2.95 -20.22
C GLY A 576 -12.40 -1.61 -20.58
N THR A 577 -12.80 -1.01 -21.71
CA THR A 577 -12.20 0.24 -22.21
C THR A 577 -13.24 1.25 -22.67
N ALA A 578 -12.87 2.53 -22.62
CA ALA A 578 -13.58 3.62 -23.28
C ALA A 578 -12.56 4.51 -23.99
N SER A 579 -12.89 4.97 -25.21
CA SER A 579 -12.04 5.92 -25.92
C SER A 579 -12.16 7.31 -25.29
N THR A 580 -11.11 8.11 -25.42
CA THR A 580 -11.13 9.54 -25.04
C THR A 580 -11.66 10.43 -26.17
N LEU A 581 -12.15 9.84 -27.26
CA LEU A 581 -12.55 10.56 -28.45
C LEU A 581 -13.94 11.19 -28.27
N GLU A 582 -14.00 12.48 -28.53
CA GLU A 582 -15.23 13.22 -28.72
C GLU A 582 -15.29 13.70 -30.17
N VAL A 583 -16.33 13.28 -30.89
CA VAL A 583 -16.60 13.75 -32.26
C VAL A 583 -17.78 14.71 -32.21
N ARG A 584 -17.63 15.86 -32.88
CA ARG A 584 -18.72 16.81 -33.10
C ARG A 584 -18.93 17.05 -34.58
N VAL A 585 -20.19 17.15 -34.98
CA VAL A 585 -20.60 17.54 -36.33
C VAL A 585 -21.50 18.75 -36.22
N ASP A 586 -21.12 19.85 -36.87
CA ASP A 586 -21.79 21.15 -36.75
C ASP A 586 -21.93 21.58 -35.27
N GLY A 587 -20.92 21.27 -34.46
CA GLY A 587 -20.90 21.57 -33.02
C GLY A 587 -21.73 20.62 -32.14
N VAL A 588 -22.49 19.69 -32.73
CA VAL A 588 -23.30 18.69 -32.01
C VAL A 588 -22.48 17.44 -31.77
N ARG A 589 -22.46 16.93 -30.53
CA ARG A 589 -21.75 15.69 -30.18
C ARG A 589 -22.43 14.47 -30.80
N TRP A 590 -21.62 13.59 -31.37
CA TRP A 590 -22.02 12.25 -31.84
C TRP A 590 -21.47 11.21 -30.87
N GLU A 591 -22.21 10.12 -30.66
CA GLU A 591 -21.81 9.07 -29.70
C GLU A 591 -21.06 7.92 -30.38
N GLU A 592 -20.09 7.33 -29.66
CA GLU A 592 -19.40 6.12 -30.11
C GLU A 592 -20.33 4.90 -29.98
N ALA A 593 -20.50 4.14 -31.06
CA ALA A 593 -21.29 2.93 -31.10
C ALA A 593 -20.41 1.67 -31.06
N PRO A 594 -20.79 0.63 -30.30
CA PRO A 594 -20.03 -0.62 -30.21
C PRO A 594 -20.13 -1.45 -31.51
N TYR A 595 -21.28 -1.43 -32.17
CA TYR A 595 -21.54 -2.12 -33.44
C TYR A 595 -22.55 -1.34 -34.27
N ILE A 596 -22.42 -1.43 -35.60
CA ILE A 596 -23.20 -0.60 -36.53
C ILE A 596 -24.65 -1.05 -36.61
N THR A 597 -24.90 -2.34 -36.38
CA THR A 597 -26.22 -2.95 -36.37
C THR A 597 -27.06 -2.57 -35.14
N ALA A 598 -26.47 -1.89 -34.15
CA ALA A 598 -27.20 -1.35 -32.99
C ALA A 598 -27.98 -0.07 -33.34
N LEU A 599 -27.59 0.59 -34.43
CA LEU A 599 -28.00 1.95 -34.72
C LEU A 599 -29.25 1.99 -35.59
N GLY A 600 -30.20 2.83 -35.22
CA GLY A 600 -31.30 3.27 -36.07
C GLY A 600 -30.85 4.33 -37.10
N PRO A 601 -31.68 4.61 -38.12
CA PRO A 601 -31.33 5.51 -39.22
C PRO A 601 -31.13 6.97 -38.80
N ASP A 602 -31.66 7.38 -37.65
CA ASP A 602 -31.59 8.75 -37.13
C ASP A 602 -30.50 8.93 -36.04
N ASP A 603 -29.87 7.84 -35.61
CA ASP A 603 -28.89 7.86 -34.52
C ASP A 603 -27.62 8.60 -34.96
N SER A 604 -27.30 9.67 -34.24
CA SER A 604 -26.09 10.48 -34.48
C SER A 604 -24.90 9.83 -33.78
N ALA A 605 -24.41 8.74 -34.38
CA ALA A 605 -23.35 7.91 -33.83
C ALA A 605 -22.29 7.53 -34.88
N TYR A 606 -21.12 7.11 -34.39
CA TYR A 606 -19.99 6.69 -35.21
C TYR A 606 -19.36 5.40 -34.67
N LEU A 607 -18.65 4.67 -35.54
CA LEU A 607 -17.84 3.52 -35.17
C LEU A 607 -16.36 3.82 -35.29
N LEU A 608 -15.57 3.20 -34.41
CA LEU A 608 -14.12 3.20 -34.52
C LEU A 608 -13.61 1.91 -35.16
N ARG A 609 -12.74 2.06 -36.16
CA ARG A 609 -11.98 0.97 -36.78
C ARG A 609 -10.50 1.20 -36.55
N ARG A 610 -9.81 0.21 -35.99
CA ARG A 610 -8.38 0.29 -35.70
C ARG A 610 -7.58 -0.54 -36.68
N ALA A 611 -6.64 0.07 -37.38
CA ALA A 611 -5.68 -0.65 -38.21
C ALA A 611 -4.55 -1.25 -37.34
N ASP A 612 -3.79 -2.17 -37.93
CA ASP A 612 -2.69 -2.87 -37.25
C ASP A 612 -1.55 -1.93 -36.83
N ASP A 613 -1.38 -0.82 -37.57
CA ASP A 613 -0.37 0.22 -37.31
C ASP A 613 -0.81 1.26 -36.26
N GLY A 614 -1.96 1.04 -35.62
CA GLY A 614 -2.56 1.93 -34.63
C GLY A 614 -3.34 3.10 -35.21
N ALA A 615 -3.50 3.22 -36.53
CA ALA A 615 -4.36 4.25 -37.12
C ALA A 615 -5.83 3.98 -36.77
N VAL A 616 -6.56 5.03 -36.40
CA VAL A 616 -7.98 4.94 -36.03
C VAL A 616 -8.81 5.66 -37.09
N THR A 617 -9.82 4.97 -37.61
CA THR A 617 -10.79 5.50 -38.56
C THR A 617 -12.15 5.65 -37.87
N VAL A 618 -12.71 6.85 -37.94
CA VAL A 618 -14.09 7.16 -37.56
C VAL A 618 -14.99 6.88 -38.77
N GLN A 619 -15.95 5.98 -38.63
CA GLN A 619 -16.91 5.61 -39.68
C GLN A 619 -18.33 6.01 -39.25
N PHE A 620 -19.03 6.75 -40.11
CA PHE A 620 -20.42 7.17 -39.89
C PHE A 620 -21.43 6.21 -40.52
N GLY A 621 -22.72 6.45 -40.29
CA GLY A 621 -23.80 5.61 -40.80
C GLY A 621 -24.06 5.74 -42.31
N ASP A 622 -24.92 4.86 -42.82
CA ASP A 622 -25.39 4.86 -44.21
C ASP A 622 -26.85 5.33 -44.36
N GLY A 623 -27.46 5.82 -43.28
CA GLY A 623 -28.87 6.24 -43.24
C GLY A 623 -29.87 5.12 -43.04
N LEU A 624 -29.40 3.87 -42.94
CA LEU A 624 -30.18 2.73 -42.43
C LEU A 624 -29.65 2.31 -41.06
N TYR A 625 -28.34 2.14 -40.96
CA TYR A 625 -27.59 1.82 -39.76
C TYR A 625 -26.77 3.03 -39.33
N GLY A 626 -27.39 3.89 -38.53
CA GLY A 626 -26.86 5.19 -38.14
C GLY A 626 -27.12 6.28 -39.18
N ARG A 627 -27.22 7.51 -38.69
CA ARG A 627 -27.43 8.70 -39.51
C ARG A 627 -26.23 8.98 -40.40
N ARG A 628 -26.48 9.37 -41.66
CA ARG A 628 -25.44 9.95 -42.53
C ARG A 628 -25.02 11.31 -42.01
N LEU A 629 -23.79 11.70 -42.32
CA LEU A 629 -23.32 13.03 -41.98
C LEU A 629 -24.16 14.11 -42.67
N PRO A 630 -24.57 15.19 -41.99
CA PRO A 630 -25.05 16.38 -42.68
C PRO A 630 -23.95 16.96 -43.58
N SER A 631 -24.35 17.41 -44.78
CA SER A 631 -23.41 18.08 -45.69
C SER A 631 -22.97 19.42 -45.11
N GLY A 632 -21.66 19.63 -45.00
CA GLY A 632 -21.08 20.85 -44.46
C GLY A 632 -19.60 20.98 -44.79
N GLN A 633 -19.02 22.18 -44.61
CA GLN A 633 -17.59 22.39 -44.83
C GLN A 633 -16.83 22.33 -43.52
N MET A 634 -15.83 21.44 -43.43
CA MET A 634 -14.97 21.29 -42.25
C MET A 634 -15.76 21.12 -40.94
N ASN A 635 -16.97 20.58 -41.02
CA ASN A 635 -17.92 20.53 -39.92
C ASN A 635 -17.72 19.32 -39.00
N VAL A 636 -16.84 18.38 -39.37
CA VAL A 636 -16.52 17.20 -38.55
C VAL A 636 -15.24 17.46 -37.77
N GLU A 637 -15.38 17.55 -36.46
CA GLU A 637 -14.30 17.86 -35.51
C GLU A 637 -14.10 16.74 -34.50
N ALA A 638 -12.86 16.55 -34.06
CA ALA A 638 -12.48 15.56 -33.06
C ALA A 638 -11.63 16.17 -31.94
N ARG A 639 -11.89 15.77 -30.69
CA ARG A 639 -11.03 16.01 -29.53
C ARG A 639 -10.72 14.69 -28.87
N TYR A 640 -9.44 14.43 -28.61
CA TYR A 640 -9.01 13.18 -28.02
C TYR A 640 -7.64 13.36 -27.36
N ARG A 641 -7.18 12.31 -26.68
CA ARG A 641 -5.84 12.23 -26.10
C ARG A 641 -4.98 11.26 -26.90
N VAL A 642 -3.68 11.49 -26.87
CA VAL A 642 -2.67 10.68 -27.55
C VAL A 642 -1.76 10.03 -26.51
N GLY A 643 -1.56 8.71 -26.60
CA GLY A 643 -0.75 7.94 -25.66
C GLY A 643 -1.54 6.85 -24.95
N ILE A 644 -0.94 5.66 -24.85
CA ILE A 644 -1.44 4.44 -24.22
C ILE A 644 -0.23 3.56 -23.87
N GLY A 645 -0.47 2.42 -23.21
CA GLY A 645 0.53 1.36 -23.14
C GLY A 645 1.08 1.13 -21.74
N ALA A 646 1.90 0.08 -21.64
CA ALA A 646 2.57 -0.31 -20.41
C ALA A 646 3.65 0.70 -19.97
N ALA A 647 4.16 1.52 -20.88
CA ALA A 647 5.12 2.60 -20.59
C ALA A 647 4.55 3.66 -19.61
N GLY A 648 3.22 3.78 -19.52
CA GLY A 648 2.58 4.63 -18.52
C GLY A 648 2.60 4.05 -17.10
N ASN A 649 2.99 2.79 -16.91
CA ASN A 649 3.09 2.22 -15.57
C ASN A 649 4.37 2.72 -14.90
N LEU A 650 4.22 3.54 -13.86
CA LEU A 650 5.33 4.25 -13.22
C LEU A 650 5.30 4.04 -11.71
N PRO A 651 6.44 3.89 -11.02
CA PRO A 651 6.50 3.91 -9.57
C PRO A 651 5.89 5.18 -8.93
N ALA A 652 5.55 5.06 -7.65
CA ALA A 652 5.14 6.20 -6.84
C ALA A 652 6.22 7.30 -6.83
N GLY A 653 5.81 8.56 -6.88
CA GLY A 653 6.68 9.74 -6.83
C GLY A 653 7.39 10.10 -8.14
N GLN A 654 7.31 9.28 -9.19
CA GLN A 654 8.00 9.57 -10.46
C GLN A 654 7.30 10.67 -11.28
N ILE A 655 5.99 10.85 -11.12
CA ILE A 655 5.22 11.93 -11.76
C ILE A 655 5.29 13.18 -10.90
N SER A 656 6.26 14.06 -11.21
CA SER A 656 6.59 15.22 -10.36
C SER A 656 6.72 16.55 -11.09
N LEU A 657 6.63 16.58 -12.42
CA LEU A 657 6.77 17.81 -13.20
C LEU A 657 5.41 18.38 -13.60
N LEU A 658 5.09 19.59 -13.13
CA LEU A 658 3.90 20.34 -13.54
C LEU A 658 4.07 20.96 -14.93
N LEU A 659 3.28 20.49 -15.90
CA LEU A 659 3.18 21.09 -17.24
C LEU A 659 2.09 22.17 -17.30
N SER A 660 1.01 21.99 -16.54
CA SER A 660 -0.01 23.03 -16.30
C SER A 660 0.24 23.66 -14.93
N ARG A 661 0.29 25.00 -14.86
CA ARG A 661 0.55 25.73 -13.61
C ARG A 661 -0.56 26.75 -13.31
N PRO A 662 -1.74 26.30 -12.84
CA PRO A 662 -2.70 27.20 -12.21
C PRO A 662 -2.03 28.05 -11.12
N LEU A 663 -2.52 29.27 -10.90
CA LEU A 663 -1.96 30.19 -9.90
C LEU A 663 -1.95 29.54 -8.51
N GLY A 664 -0.84 29.68 -7.77
CA GLY A 664 -0.70 29.14 -6.41
C GLY A 664 -0.30 27.66 -6.34
N LEU A 665 -0.29 26.92 -7.45
CA LEU A 665 0.16 25.53 -7.48
C LEU A 665 1.69 25.46 -7.47
N LYS A 666 2.26 24.67 -6.54
CA LYS A 666 3.70 24.56 -6.32
C LYS A 666 4.28 23.24 -6.83
N GLU A 667 3.66 22.12 -6.47
CA GLU A 667 4.20 20.78 -6.72
C GLU A 667 3.08 19.78 -6.98
N VAL A 668 3.43 18.67 -7.64
CA VAL A 668 2.60 17.49 -7.83
C VAL A 668 3.42 16.25 -7.56
N ILE A 669 2.81 15.21 -7.00
CA ILE A 669 3.36 13.85 -6.94
C ILE A 669 2.27 12.83 -7.23
N ASN A 670 2.62 11.64 -7.72
CA ASN A 670 1.75 10.48 -7.63
C ASN A 670 2.05 9.69 -6.33
N PRO A 671 1.19 9.73 -5.30
CA PRO A 671 1.48 9.08 -4.01
C PRO A 671 1.51 7.56 -4.11
N VAL A 672 0.78 6.99 -5.06
CA VAL A 672 0.75 5.56 -5.36
C VAL A 672 1.26 5.34 -6.80
N PRO A 673 1.73 4.14 -7.16
CA PRO A 673 2.16 3.85 -8.53
C PRO A 673 1.06 4.15 -9.57
N ALA A 674 1.48 4.48 -10.78
CA ALA A 674 0.61 4.42 -11.95
C ALA A 674 0.58 2.99 -12.48
N SER A 675 -0.62 2.44 -12.65
CA SER A 675 -0.83 1.04 -13.00
C SER A 675 -2.01 0.86 -13.95
N GLY A 676 -2.19 -0.36 -14.47
CA GLY A 676 -3.26 -0.71 -15.39
C GLY A 676 -3.01 -0.30 -16.86
N GLY A 677 -1.86 0.32 -17.14
CA GLY A 677 -1.41 0.59 -18.50
C GLY A 677 -1.05 -0.72 -19.20
N ALA A 678 -1.51 -0.87 -20.44
CA ALA A 678 -1.37 -2.11 -21.19
C ALA A 678 -1.15 -1.81 -22.67
N ASP A 679 -0.27 -2.56 -23.31
CA ASP A 679 -0.05 -2.41 -24.75
C ASP A 679 -1.19 -3.04 -25.56
N PRO A 680 -1.38 -2.62 -26.83
CA PRO A 680 -2.37 -3.21 -27.70
C PRO A 680 -2.18 -4.71 -27.84
N GLU A 681 -3.30 -5.43 -27.82
CA GLU A 681 -3.32 -6.88 -27.85
C GLU A 681 -2.52 -7.45 -29.02
N ASN A 682 -1.66 -8.43 -28.74
CA ASN A 682 -0.86 -9.08 -29.78
C ASN A 682 -1.63 -10.19 -30.51
N ARG A 683 -1.07 -10.68 -31.62
CA ARG A 683 -1.67 -11.71 -32.48
C ARG A 683 -2.09 -12.97 -31.70
N GLU A 684 -1.23 -13.45 -30.80
CA GLU A 684 -1.48 -14.69 -30.06
C GLU A 684 -2.56 -14.52 -29.00
N GLN A 685 -2.62 -13.35 -28.35
CA GLN A 685 -3.70 -12.98 -27.45
C GLN A 685 -5.03 -12.87 -28.21
N ALA A 686 -5.05 -12.15 -29.34
CA ALA A 686 -6.25 -12.00 -30.18
C ALA A 686 -6.79 -13.35 -30.65
N ARG A 687 -5.91 -14.28 -31.06
CA ARG A 687 -6.28 -15.66 -31.44
C ARG A 687 -7.01 -16.40 -30.31
N ARG A 688 -6.60 -16.19 -29.06
CA ARG A 688 -7.24 -16.82 -27.89
C ARG A 688 -8.54 -16.13 -27.48
N ASN A 689 -8.61 -14.81 -27.62
CA ASN A 689 -9.69 -14.01 -27.05
C ASN A 689 -10.85 -13.77 -28.01
N ALA A 690 -10.60 -13.68 -29.32
CA ALA A 690 -11.67 -13.47 -30.31
C ALA A 690 -12.81 -14.51 -30.23
N PRO A 691 -12.54 -15.82 -30.00
CA PRO A 691 -13.62 -16.79 -29.84
C PRO A 691 -14.45 -16.60 -28.56
N LEU A 692 -13.86 -16.05 -27.49
CA LEU A 692 -14.50 -15.94 -26.17
C LEU A 692 -15.68 -14.97 -26.18
N THR A 693 -15.64 -13.94 -27.02
CA THR A 693 -16.71 -12.93 -27.10
C THR A 693 -18.00 -13.45 -27.74
N VAL A 694 -17.91 -14.50 -28.57
CA VAL A 694 -19.08 -15.14 -29.18
C VAL A 694 -19.72 -16.16 -28.23
N LEU A 695 -18.95 -16.72 -27.30
CA LEU A 695 -19.42 -17.77 -26.38
C LEU A 695 -20.29 -17.23 -25.24
N SER A 696 -20.12 -15.97 -24.83
CA SER A 696 -20.82 -15.39 -23.68
C SER A 696 -22.10 -14.61 -24.01
N LEU A 697 -22.42 -14.30 -25.28
CA LEU A 697 -23.68 -13.66 -25.73
C LEU A 697 -24.21 -12.55 -24.79
N GLU A 698 -23.31 -11.71 -24.27
CA GLU A 698 -23.59 -10.57 -23.38
C GLU A 698 -24.21 -10.91 -22.00
N ARG A 699 -24.18 -12.17 -21.56
CA ARG A 699 -24.59 -12.59 -20.20
C ARG A 699 -23.61 -13.60 -19.64
N ILE A 700 -23.29 -13.48 -18.35
CA ILE A 700 -22.39 -14.44 -17.69
C ILE A 700 -23.18 -15.32 -16.71
N VAL A 701 -23.29 -16.62 -17.00
CA VAL A 701 -24.11 -17.55 -16.21
C VAL A 701 -23.28 -18.70 -15.68
N SER A 702 -22.51 -19.36 -16.55
CA SER A 702 -21.62 -20.46 -16.19
C SER A 702 -20.32 -19.94 -15.59
N LEU A 703 -19.62 -20.75 -14.78
CA LEU A 703 -18.27 -20.40 -14.29
C LEU A 703 -17.33 -20.04 -15.45
N ARG A 704 -17.46 -20.74 -16.57
CA ARG A 704 -16.66 -20.50 -17.76
C ARG A 704 -16.96 -19.12 -18.36
N ASP A 705 -18.21 -18.67 -18.32
CA ASP A 705 -18.59 -17.34 -18.80
C ASP A 705 -17.94 -16.24 -17.95
N PHE A 706 -17.86 -16.44 -16.62
CA PHE A 706 -17.13 -15.51 -15.74
C PHE A 706 -15.64 -15.46 -16.07
N GLU A 707 -15.00 -16.62 -16.32
CA GLU A 707 -13.59 -16.68 -16.73
C GLU A 707 -13.37 -15.98 -18.08
N ASP A 708 -14.20 -16.30 -19.07
CA ASP A 708 -14.07 -15.81 -20.44
C ASP A 708 -14.37 -14.30 -20.52
N PHE A 709 -15.37 -13.80 -19.79
CA PHE A 709 -15.66 -12.37 -19.68
C PHE A 709 -14.49 -11.61 -19.04
N ALA A 710 -13.99 -12.10 -17.89
CA ALA A 710 -12.89 -11.46 -17.20
C ALA A 710 -11.59 -11.52 -18.03
N ALA A 711 -11.30 -12.63 -18.70
CA ALA A 711 -10.12 -12.76 -19.57
C ALA A 711 -10.21 -11.86 -20.83
N ALA A 712 -11.42 -11.61 -21.34
CA ALA A 712 -11.66 -10.68 -22.43
C ALA A 712 -11.55 -9.19 -22.00
N PHE A 713 -11.69 -8.89 -20.71
CA PHE A 713 -11.59 -7.54 -20.18
C PHE A 713 -10.18 -6.96 -20.34
N ALA A 714 -10.05 -5.74 -20.87
CA ALA A 714 -8.74 -5.13 -21.08
C ALA A 714 -7.99 -4.89 -19.75
N GLY A 715 -6.70 -5.23 -19.72
CA GLY A 715 -5.87 -5.17 -18.51
C GLY A 715 -5.84 -6.48 -17.71
N ILE A 716 -6.78 -7.41 -17.95
CA ILE A 716 -6.77 -8.74 -17.33
C ILE A 716 -5.99 -9.72 -18.21
N GLY A 717 -5.08 -10.47 -17.57
CA GLY A 717 -4.30 -11.51 -18.21
C GLY A 717 -4.90 -12.90 -18.04
N LYS A 718 -5.30 -13.28 -16.83
CA LYS A 718 -5.92 -14.58 -16.53
C LYS A 718 -7.01 -14.46 -15.49
N ALA A 719 -8.03 -15.31 -15.62
CA ALA A 719 -9.13 -15.45 -14.69
C ALA A 719 -9.37 -16.94 -14.35
N GLN A 720 -9.82 -17.21 -13.13
CA GLN A 720 -10.33 -18.52 -12.71
C GLN A 720 -11.61 -18.32 -11.88
N ALA A 721 -12.69 -18.99 -12.25
CA ALA A 721 -13.94 -18.97 -11.53
C ALA A 721 -14.22 -20.34 -10.91
N VAL A 722 -14.51 -20.36 -9.61
CA VAL A 722 -14.91 -21.59 -8.90
C VAL A 722 -16.10 -21.34 -8.01
N TRP A 723 -16.82 -22.41 -7.69
CA TRP A 723 -17.84 -22.38 -6.66
C TRP A 723 -17.22 -22.54 -5.28
N LEU A 724 -17.46 -21.59 -4.39
CA LEU A 724 -17.08 -21.70 -2.98
C LEU A 724 -18.31 -21.56 -2.08
N TRP A 725 -18.17 -22.06 -0.86
CA TRP A 725 -19.11 -21.85 0.24
C TRP A 725 -18.46 -20.90 1.24
N ASP A 726 -19.14 -19.80 1.58
CA ASP A 726 -18.61 -18.79 2.49
C ASP A 726 -19.04 -18.95 3.95
N GLY A 727 -19.76 -20.03 4.25
CA GLY A 727 -20.35 -20.30 5.55
C GLY A 727 -21.87 -20.11 5.54
N GLU A 728 -22.39 -19.20 4.72
CA GLU A 728 -23.82 -18.87 4.64
C GLU A 728 -24.45 -19.37 3.35
N GLY A 729 -23.72 -19.29 2.24
CA GLY A 729 -24.22 -19.69 0.94
C GLY A 729 -23.13 -20.04 -0.06
N ARG A 730 -23.61 -20.47 -1.23
CA ARG A 730 -22.74 -20.76 -2.37
C ARG A 730 -22.53 -19.48 -3.18
N LEU A 731 -21.29 -19.15 -3.47
CA LEU A 731 -20.89 -17.99 -4.27
C LEU A 731 -19.94 -18.38 -5.41
N VAL A 732 -19.91 -17.56 -6.45
CA VAL A 732 -18.85 -17.62 -7.47
C VAL A 732 -17.66 -16.84 -6.94
N HIS A 733 -16.52 -17.52 -6.81
CA HIS A 733 -15.26 -16.87 -6.52
C HIS A 733 -14.46 -16.71 -7.81
N LEU A 734 -14.18 -15.47 -8.18
CA LEU A 734 -13.44 -15.13 -9.40
C LEU A 734 -12.08 -14.57 -9.00
N THR A 735 -11.02 -15.29 -9.34
CA THR A 735 -9.63 -14.84 -9.16
C THR A 735 -9.11 -14.26 -10.46
N VAL A 736 -8.53 -13.04 -10.41
CA VAL A 736 -7.98 -12.35 -11.59
C VAL A 736 -6.55 -11.87 -11.36
N ILE A 737 -5.76 -11.80 -12.42
CA ILE A 737 -4.42 -11.20 -12.43
C ILE A 737 -4.25 -10.39 -13.70
N GLY A 738 -3.43 -9.34 -13.64
CA GLY A 738 -3.17 -8.44 -14.74
C GLY A 738 -2.42 -9.11 -15.89
N LEU A 739 -2.29 -8.37 -16.99
CA LEU A 739 -1.46 -8.79 -18.13
C LEU A 739 -0.02 -9.09 -17.67
N ASP A 740 0.56 -10.13 -18.27
CA ASP A 740 1.92 -10.62 -17.98
C ASP A 740 2.21 -10.92 -16.50
N GLY A 741 1.16 -11.15 -15.71
CA GLY A 741 1.28 -11.46 -14.28
C GLY A 741 1.48 -10.24 -13.39
N ALA A 742 1.09 -9.05 -13.86
CA ALA A 742 1.03 -7.84 -13.06
C ALA A 742 -0.01 -7.97 -11.94
N ASP A 743 0.36 -7.49 -10.74
CA ASP A 743 -0.57 -7.45 -9.61
C ASP A 743 -1.69 -6.44 -9.88
N ILE A 744 -2.91 -6.76 -9.42
CA ILE A 744 -4.06 -5.87 -9.49
C ILE A 744 -4.35 -5.39 -8.08
N ASP A 745 -4.27 -4.08 -7.89
CA ASP A 745 -4.72 -3.43 -6.65
C ASP A 745 -6.26 -3.39 -6.63
N GLU A 746 -6.88 -3.78 -5.52
CA GLU A 746 -8.34 -3.82 -5.35
C GLU A 746 -8.97 -2.41 -5.42
N ASP A 747 -8.20 -1.36 -5.11
CA ASP A 747 -8.65 0.03 -5.23
C ASP A 747 -8.43 0.61 -6.63
N SER A 748 -7.74 -0.11 -7.52
CA SER A 748 -7.44 0.34 -8.88
C SER A 748 -8.70 0.56 -9.72
N ALA A 749 -8.60 1.44 -10.72
CA ALA A 749 -9.67 1.65 -11.68
C ALA A 749 -10.01 0.36 -12.46
N LEU A 750 -8.99 -0.46 -12.79
CA LEU A 750 -9.15 -1.74 -13.47
C LEU A 750 -10.05 -2.69 -12.66
N TYR A 751 -9.76 -2.86 -11.38
CA TYR A 751 -10.52 -3.76 -10.50
C TYR A 751 -11.98 -3.33 -10.36
N ARG A 752 -12.21 -2.04 -10.05
CA ARG A 752 -13.55 -1.49 -9.89
C ARG A 752 -14.37 -1.57 -11.17
N ASN A 753 -13.79 -1.19 -12.31
CA ASN A 753 -14.46 -1.26 -13.60
C ASN A 753 -14.80 -2.70 -14.02
N LEU A 754 -13.93 -3.68 -13.70
CA LEU A 754 -14.22 -5.09 -13.95
C LEU A 754 -15.40 -5.56 -13.09
N ALA A 755 -15.37 -5.25 -11.79
CA ALA A 755 -16.46 -5.59 -10.88
C ALA A 755 -17.80 -5.00 -11.35
N ASP A 756 -17.81 -3.70 -11.68
CA ASP A 756 -18.99 -2.99 -12.18
C ASP A 756 -19.48 -3.55 -13.53
N ALA A 757 -18.56 -3.92 -14.43
CA ALA A 757 -18.93 -4.51 -15.72
C ALA A 757 -19.55 -5.90 -15.56
N ILE A 758 -18.99 -6.73 -14.67
CA ILE A 758 -19.54 -8.03 -14.30
C ILE A 758 -20.93 -7.88 -13.68
N ASP A 759 -21.09 -6.95 -12.73
CA ASP A 759 -22.35 -6.71 -12.03
C ASP A 759 -23.50 -6.32 -12.96
N LYS A 760 -23.20 -5.66 -14.09
CA LYS A 760 -24.20 -5.31 -15.12
C LYS A 760 -24.71 -6.50 -15.93
N VAL A 761 -23.92 -7.57 -16.07
CA VAL A 761 -24.22 -8.70 -16.98
C VAL A 761 -24.41 -10.05 -16.28
N ARG A 762 -24.07 -10.16 -14.99
CA ARG A 762 -24.35 -11.36 -14.18
C ARG A 762 -25.80 -11.37 -13.69
N PRO A 763 -26.38 -12.54 -13.38
CA PRO A 763 -27.63 -12.62 -12.65
C PRO A 763 -27.54 -11.90 -11.30
N ALA A 764 -28.46 -10.94 -11.04
CA ALA A 764 -28.41 -10.09 -9.86
C ALA A 764 -28.39 -10.86 -8.53
N TYR A 765 -29.01 -12.05 -8.49
CA TYR A 765 -29.08 -12.90 -7.30
C TYR A 765 -27.84 -13.77 -7.08
N GLN A 766 -26.89 -13.83 -8.01
CA GLN A 766 -25.75 -14.73 -7.94
C GLN A 766 -24.61 -14.09 -7.15
N PRO A 767 -24.31 -14.46 -5.88
CA PRO A 767 -23.23 -13.82 -5.13
C PRO A 767 -21.90 -14.04 -5.83
N LEU A 768 -21.10 -12.98 -5.90
CA LEU A 768 -19.78 -12.94 -6.51
C LEU A 768 -18.78 -12.41 -5.51
N ARG A 769 -17.63 -13.06 -5.44
CA ARG A 769 -16.44 -12.55 -4.77
C ARG A 769 -15.31 -12.49 -5.78
N LEU A 770 -14.98 -11.27 -6.21
CA LEU A 770 -13.80 -10.98 -7.01
C LEU A 770 -12.61 -10.83 -6.06
N GLU A 771 -11.44 -11.37 -6.40
CA GLU A 771 -10.19 -11.17 -5.66
C GLU A 771 -8.99 -11.20 -6.62
N ALA A 772 -7.93 -10.47 -6.29
CA ALA A 772 -6.66 -10.56 -6.99
C ALA A 772 -5.96 -11.91 -6.70
N GLY A 773 -5.37 -12.52 -7.72
CA GLY A 773 -4.62 -13.77 -7.62
C GLY A 773 -3.28 -13.61 -6.90
N VAL A 774 -2.83 -14.68 -6.24
CA VAL A 774 -1.52 -14.69 -5.57
C VAL A 774 -0.46 -15.20 -6.53
N ARG A 775 0.47 -14.34 -6.95
CA ARG A 775 1.65 -14.76 -7.71
C ARG A 775 2.67 -15.39 -6.78
N LEU A 776 3.11 -16.60 -7.15
CA LEU A 776 4.25 -17.29 -6.55
C LEU A 776 5.35 -17.37 -7.61
N SER A 777 6.61 -17.18 -7.20
CA SER A 777 7.74 -17.39 -8.10
C SER A 777 8.56 -18.61 -7.66
N PHE A 778 9.25 -19.25 -8.60
CA PHE A 778 10.20 -20.31 -8.26
C PHE A 778 11.50 -20.20 -9.06
N GLY A 779 12.60 -20.51 -8.37
CA GLY A 779 13.91 -20.72 -8.96
C GLY A 779 14.30 -22.19 -8.98
N LEU A 780 15.46 -22.46 -9.58
CA LEU A 780 16.02 -23.81 -9.66
C LEU A 780 17.55 -23.79 -9.68
N SER A 781 18.15 -24.88 -9.23
CA SER A 781 19.57 -25.18 -9.42
C SER A 781 19.71 -26.52 -10.12
N VAL A 782 20.44 -26.52 -11.22
CA VAL A 782 20.57 -27.67 -12.11
C VAL A 782 21.97 -27.75 -12.70
N LYS A 783 22.47 -28.97 -12.85
CA LYS A 783 23.68 -29.26 -13.60
C LYS A 783 23.32 -29.86 -14.97
N LEU A 784 23.93 -29.36 -16.03
CA LEU A 784 23.59 -29.71 -17.41
C LEU A 784 24.81 -30.22 -18.16
N ARG A 785 24.64 -31.29 -18.95
CA ARG A 785 25.66 -31.78 -19.89
C ARG A 785 25.24 -31.47 -21.31
N VAL A 786 26.10 -30.78 -22.05
CA VAL A 786 25.90 -30.50 -23.48
C VAL A 786 26.39 -31.68 -24.32
N ARG A 787 25.66 -32.01 -25.39
CA ARG A 787 26.02 -33.07 -26.34
C ARG A 787 27.26 -32.64 -27.13
N ALA A 788 28.18 -33.58 -27.35
CA ALA A 788 29.38 -33.33 -28.14
C ALA A 788 29.05 -32.72 -29.52
N GLY A 789 29.82 -31.71 -29.92
CA GLY A 789 29.63 -30.96 -31.17
C GLY A 789 28.60 -29.83 -31.12
N HIS A 790 27.93 -29.59 -29.99
CA HIS A 790 27.11 -28.40 -29.77
C HIS A 790 27.88 -27.38 -28.92
N ASP A 791 27.61 -26.10 -29.15
CA ASP A 791 28.21 -24.97 -28.45
C ASP A 791 27.42 -24.61 -27.17
N PRO A 792 28.00 -24.73 -25.97
CA PRO A 792 27.34 -24.35 -24.71
C PRO A 792 26.82 -22.91 -24.68
N GLU A 793 27.52 -21.97 -25.33
CA GLU A 793 27.11 -20.55 -25.38
C GLU A 793 25.79 -20.36 -26.13
N ARG A 794 25.38 -21.31 -26.97
CA ARG A 794 24.07 -21.32 -27.64
C ARG A 794 23.03 -22.19 -26.93
N VAL A 795 23.46 -23.32 -26.36
CA VAL A 795 22.55 -24.27 -25.70
C VAL A 795 22.00 -23.70 -24.40
N LEU A 796 22.83 -23.08 -23.56
CA LEU A 796 22.39 -22.56 -22.25
C LEU A 796 21.32 -21.46 -22.39
N PRO A 797 21.46 -20.46 -23.28
CA PRO A 797 20.36 -19.50 -23.53
C PRO A 797 19.10 -20.17 -24.09
N SER A 798 19.23 -21.17 -24.97
CA SER A 798 18.07 -21.92 -25.51
C SER A 798 17.31 -22.66 -24.40
N VAL A 799 18.02 -23.22 -23.42
CA VAL A 799 17.43 -23.86 -22.25
C VAL A 799 16.68 -22.85 -21.38
N ARG A 800 17.30 -21.68 -21.11
CA ARG A 800 16.63 -20.60 -20.37
C ARG A 800 15.37 -20.12 -21.08
N ALA A 801 15.43 -19.97 -22.41
CA ALA A 801 14.27 -19.61 -23.21
C ALA A 801 13.15 -20.66 -23.15
N ALA A 802 13.48 -21.95 -23.28
CA ALA A 802 12.51 -23.04 -23.19
C ALA A 802 11.84 -23.11 -21.80
N LEU A 803 12.61 -22.90 -20.73
CA LEU A 803 12.08 -22.82 -19.36
C LEU A 803 11.16 -21.61 -19.17
N ALA A 804 11.57 -20.43 -19.66
CA ALA A 804 10.75 -19.23 -19.61
C ALA A 804 9.45 -19.37 -20.41
N GLU A 805 9.49 -20.06 -21.56
CA GLU A 805 8.30 -20.33 -22.37
C GLU A 805 7.34 -21.32 -21.68
N ALA A 806 7.85 -22.43 -21.14
CA ALA A 806 7.05 -23.47 -20.53
C ALA A 806 6.49 -23.09 -19.15
N PHE A 807 7.24 -22.32 -18.37
CA PHE A 807 6.92 -21.98 -16.98
C PHE A 807 6.64 -20.49 -16.75
N GLY A 808 6.62 -19.69 -17.82
CA GLY A 808 6.22 -18.29 -17.79
C GLY A 808 4.71 -18.09 -17.77
N PHE A 809 4.31 -16.81 -17.70
CA PHE A 809 2.92 -16.41 -17.55
C PHE A 809 2.02 -16.97 -18.65
N ALA A 810 2.45 -16.97 -19.91
CA ALA A 810 1.62 -17.44 -21.02
C ALA A 810 1.16 -18.89 -20.86
N ALA A 811 2.06 -19.81 -20.49
CA ALA A 811 1.81 -21.24 -20.42
C ALA A 811 1.13 -21.72 -19.13
N ARG A 812 1.33 -21.02 -18.00
CA ARG A 812 0.95 -21.52 -16.67
C ARG A 812 -0.45 -21.10 -16.21
N GLY A 813 -1.25 -22.03 -15.68
CA GLY A 813 -2.60 -21.75 -15.15
C GLY A 813 -2.66 -21.58 -13.62
N TYR A 814 -3.76 -21.03 -13.13
CA TYR A 814 -4.06 -20.98 -11.69
C TYR A 814 -4.15 -22.39 -11.08
N GLY A 815 -3.61 -22.54 -9.88
CA GLY A 815 -3.59 -23.81 -9.15
C GLY A 815 -2.74 -24.90 -9.80
N GLN A 816 -1.99 -24.59 -10.87
CA GLN A 816 -1.12 -25.54 -11.53
C GLN A 816 0.15 -25.74 -10.70
N SER A 817 0.29 -26.89 -10.06
CA SER A 817 1.52 -27.28 -9.37
C SER A 817 2.64 -27.57 -10.38
N LEU A 818 3.88 -27.66 -9.89
CA LEU A 818 5.06 -27.98 -10.69
C LEU A 818 5.78 -29.18 -10.09
N SER A 819 6.26 -30.08 -10.94
CA SER A 819 7.16 -31.18 -10.54
C SER A 819 8.55 -31.00 -11.14
N GLY A 820 9.58 -31.46 -10.42
CA GLY A 820 10.96 -31.43 -10.92
C GLY A 820 11.16 -32.22 -12.21
N SER A 821 10.43 -33.33 -12.38
CA SER A 821 10.48 -34.14 -13.60
C SER A 821 9.93 -33.43 -14.82
N GLU A 822 8.93 -32.56 -14.66
CA GLU A 822 8.42 -31.68 -15.72
C GLU A 822 9.49 -30.67 -16.16
N VAL A 823 10.21 -30.07 -15.21
CA VAL A 823 11.35 -29.18 -15.50
C VAL A 823 12.44 -29.92 -16.26
N VAL A 824 12.82 -31.11 -15.79
CA VAL A 824 13.81 -31.97 -16.46
C VAL A 824 13.37 -32.32 -17.88
N ALA A 825 12.10 -32.66 -18.10
CA ALA A 825 11.59 -32.99 -19.42
C ALA A 825 11.67 -31.83 -20.40
N VAL A 826 11.32 -30.61 -19.97
CA VAL A 826 11.44 -29.39 -20.79
C VAL A 826 12.91 -29.16 -21.19
N MET A 827 13.83 -29.22 -20.22
CA MET A 827 15.25 -29.01 -20.48
C MET A 827 15.84 -30.09 -21.39
N GLN A 828 15.49 -31.36 -21.17
CA GLN A 828 15.99 -32.49 -21.95
C GLN A 828 15.47 -32.47 -23.41
N GLY A 829 14.35 -31.80 -23.66
CA GLY A 829 13.79 -31.59 -24.99
C GLY A 829 14.56 -30.58 -25.86
N VAL A 830 15.45 -29.77 -25.26
CA VAL A 830 16.24 -28.77 -25.99
C VAL A 830 17.35 -29.45 -26.80
N ALA A 831 17.42 -29.11 -28.09
CA ALA A 831 18.45 -29.63 -28.97
C ALA A 831 19.86 -29.30 -28.45
N GLY A 832 20.70 -30.32 -28.31
CA GLY A 832 22.05 -30.19 -27.75
C GLY A 832 22.16 -30.53 -26.26
N VAL A 833 21.07 -30.76 -25.53
CA VAL A 833 21.13 -31.24 -24.15
C VAL A 833 21.32 -32.76 -24.12
N ALA A 834 22.36 -33.23 -23.42
CA ALA A 834 22.65 -34.66 -23.25
C ALA A 834 22.14 -35.20 -21.91
N ARG A 835 22.28 -34.44 -20.82
CA ARG A 835 21.83 -34.83 -19.48
C ARG A 835 21.44 -33.61 -18.66
N VAL A 836 20.43 -33.77 -17.82
CA VAL A 836 19.98 -32.80 -16.82
C VAL A 836 20.03 -33.45 -15.43
N ASP A 837 20.61 -32.78 -14.45
CA ASP A 837 20.68 -33.20 -13.05
C ASP A 837 20.15 -32.07 -12.17
N LEU A 838 18.88 -32.16 -11.78
CA LEU A 838 18.18 -31.14 -11.03
C LEU A 838 18.48 -31.30 -9.53
N ASP A 839 19.20 -30.34 -8.94
CA ASP A 839 19.55 -30.38 -7.52
C ASP A 839 18.33 -30.01 -6.65
N PHE A 840 17.70 -28.86 -6.93
CA PHE A 840 16.50 -28.43 -6.22
C PHE A 840 15.64 -27.41 -6.99
N LEU A 841 14.39 -27.30 -6.55
CA LEU A 841 13.48 -26.19 -6.87
C LEU A 841 13.26 -25.34 -5.61
N ARG A 842 13.25 -24.02 -5.77
CA ARG A 842 13.03 -23.05 -4.68
C ARG A 842 11.75 -22.28 -4.92
N LEU A 843 10.82 -22.32 -3.98
CA LEU A 843 9.59 -21.53 -4.00
C LEU A 843 9.78 -20.24 -3.19
N HIS A 844 9.33 -19.14 -3.78
CA HIS A 844 9.21 -17.83 -3.14
C HIS A 844 7.73 -17.46 -3.05
N ASP A 845 7.23 -17.27 -1.82
CA ASP A 845 5.85 -16.86 -1.56
C ASP A 845 5.70 -15.38 -1.16
N GLY A 846 6.77 -14.60 -1.35
CA GLY A 846 6.86 -13.18 -1.00
C GLY A 846 7.26 -12.91 0.46
N VAL A 847 7.24 -13.91 1.34
CA VAL A 847 7.58 -13.76 2.77
C VAL A 847 8.66 -14.74 3.20
N SER A 848 8.66 -15.94 2.62
CA SER A 848 9.53 -17.04 2.95
C SER A 848 10.01 -17.77 1.70
N THR A 849 11.12 -18.47 1.85
CA THR A 849 11.67 -19.35 0.82
C THR A 849 11.62 -20.78 1.31
N SER A 850 11.21 -21.70 0.43
CA SER A 850 11.23 -23.14 0.70
C SER A 850 11.85 -23.89 -0.47
N THR A 851 12.46 -25.04 -0.20
CA THR A 851 13.21 -25.80 -1.20
C THR A 851 12.78 -27.25 -1.20
N VAL A 852 12.62 -27.83 -2.39
CA VAL A 852 12.39 -29.26 -2.60
C VAL A 852 13.51 -29.82 -3.46
N ALA A 853 14.05 -30.97 -3.08
CA ALA A 853 15.19 -31.58 -3.77
C ALA A 853 14.75 -32.43 -4.96
N GLY A 854 15.60 -32.44 -6.00
CA GLY A 854 15.57 -33.46 -7.05
C GLY A 854 14.41 -33.37 -8.04
N PRO A 855 14.40 -34.28 -9.04
CA PRO A 855 13.32 -34.42 -10.01
C PRO A 855 11.98 -34.86 -9.38
N ASP A 856 12.01 -35.52 -8.21
CA ASP A 856 10.80 -35.96 -7.51
C ASP A 856 10.16 -34.85 -6.65
N GLY A 857 10.87 -33.73 -6.48
CA GLY A 857 10.37 -32.56 -5.76
C GLY A 857 9.13 -31.96 -6.43
N ARG A 858 8.21 -31.44 -5.61
CA ARG A 858 6.98 -30.78 -6.08
C ARG A 858 6.74 -29.46 -5.39
N LEU A 859 6.53 -28.41 -6.18
CA LEU A 859 6.04 -27.12 -5.71
C LEU A 859 4.53 -27.05 -5.90
N ARG A 860 3.81 -26.74 -4.83
CA ARG A 860 2.34 -26.71 -4.86
C ARG A 860 1.82 -25.30 -5.11
N ALA A 861 1.02 -25.16 -6.16
CA ALA A 861 0.09 -24.04 -6.31
C ALA A 861 -1.32 -24.55 -6.06
N ARG A 862 -2.15 -23.76 -5.38
CA ARG A 862 -3.53 -24.12 -5.05
C ARG A 862 -4.53 -23.24 -5.79
N GLY A 863 -5.66 -23.80 -6.19
CA GLY A 863 -6.81 -23.01 -6.63
C GLY A 863 -7.43 -22.21 -5.48
N ALA A 864 -8.40 -21.36 -5.83
CA ALA A 864 -9.18 -20.63 -4.84
C ALA A 864 -9.92 -21.61 -3.93
N ARG A 865 -9.98 -21.30 -2.63
CA ARG A 865 -10.42 -22.26 -1.60
C ARG A 865 -10.89 -21.57 -0.33
N TRP A 866 -11.70 -22.28 0.44
CA TRP A 866 -11.99 -21.94 1.84
C TRP A 866 -10.87 -22.48 2.75
N GLU A 867 -10.22 -21.63 3.54
CA GLU A 867 -9.15 -22.01 4.47
C GLU A 867 -9.20 -21.18 5.75
N LYS A 868 -9.36 -21.85 6.91
CA LYS A 868 -9.38 -21.23 8.24
C LYS A 868 -10.42 -20.10 8.40
N GLY A 869 -11.63 -20.31 7.86
CA GLY A 869 -12.74 -19.35 8.00
C GLY A 869 -12.66 -18.15 7.06
N GLN A 870 -11.76 -18.18 6.08
CA GLN A 870 -11.64 -17.14 5.05
C GLN A 870 -11.49 -17.79 3.68
N ILE A 871 -11.98 -17.12 2.65
CA ILE A 871 -11.67 -17.48 1.27
C ILE A 871 -10.24 -17.01 0.96
N ARG A 872 -9.50 -17.86 0.24
CA ARG A 872 -8.18 -17.56 -0.29
C ARG A 872 -8.24 -17.60 -1.82
N PRO A 873 -7.66 -16.62 -2.52
CA PRO A 873 -7.67 -16.63 -3.97
C PRO A 873 -6.73 -17.69 -4.54
N ALA A 874 -6.88 -17.95 -5.83
CA ALA A 874 -6.05 -18.91 -6.54
C ALA A 874 -4.60 -18.42 -6.67
N GLN A 875 -3.67 -19.37 -6.67
CA GLN A 875 -2.23 -19.13 -6.77
C GLN A 875 -1.74 -19.41 -8.18
N LEU A 876 -0.89 -18.53 -8.71
CA LEU A 876 -0.24 -18.69 -10.00
C LEU A 876 1.27 -18.84 -9.78
N LEU A 877 1.82 -20.02 -10.09
CA LEU A 877 3.23 -20.35 -9.89
C LEU A 877 4.03 -20.21 -11.19
N LEU A 878 4.94 -19.24 -11.22
CA LEU A 878 5.74 -18.83 -12.39
C LEU A 878 7.24 -18.99 -12.12
N ILE A 879 8.02 -19.24 -13.17
CA ILE A 879 9.49 -19.26 -13.04
C ILE A 879 10.03 -17.85 -12.82
N ASP A 880 11.04 -17.73 -11.96
CA ASP A 880 11.86 -16.53 -11.78
C ASP A 880 13.15 -16.70 -12.62
N PRO A 881 13.30 -15.99 -13.75
CA PRO A 881 14.47 -16.13 -14.61
C PRO A 881 15.79 -15.81 -13.91
N ASP A 882 15.77 -14.90 -12.93
CA ASP A 882 16.96 -14.45 -12.20
C ASP A 882 17.41 -15.49 -11.16
N ASP A 883 16.50 -16.38 -10.75
CA ASP A 883 16.80 -17.51 -9.85
C ASP A 883 16.92 -18.85 -10.60
N VAL A 884 17.34 -18.81 -11.87
CA VAL A 884 17.70 -20.01 -12.66
C VAL A 884 19.23 -20.18 -12.69
N LEU A 885 19.73 -21.10 -11.87
CA LEU A 885 21.15 -21.44 -11.77
C LEU A 885 21.44 -22.70 -12.58
N ILE A 886 22.24 -22.56 -13.64
CA ILE A 886 22.67 -23.67 -14.50
C ILE A 886 24.18 -23.78 -14.43
N GLU A 887 24.68 -24.93 -13.97
CA GLU A 887 26.10 -25.29 -13.96
C GLU A 887 26.39 -26.34 -15.03
N GLU A 888 27.55 -26.29 -15.68
CA GLU A 888 27.95 -27.32 -16.64
C GLU A 888 28.59 -28.53 -15.94
N LEU A 889 28.12 -29.73 -16.25
CA LEU A 889 28.72 -30.98 -15.78
C LEU A 889 30.04 -31.23 -16.50
N THR A 890 31.15 -30.98 -15.82
CA THR A 890 32.49 -31.38 -16.27
C THR A 890 32.81 -32.78 -15.75
N GLN A 891 33.11 -33.69 -16.70
CA GLN A 891 33.34 -35.14 -16.60
C GLN A 891 32.11 -36.06 -16.65
#